data_AF-A0A940AU90-F1
#
_entry.id   AF-A0A940AU90-F1
#
_cell.length_a   1.000
_cell.length_b   1.000
_cell.length_c   1.000
_cell.angle_alpha   90.00
_cell.angle_beta   90.00
_cell.angle_gamma   90.00
#
_symmetry.space_group_name_H-M   'P 1'
#
loop_
_entity.id
_entity.type
_entity.pdbx_description
1 polymer ?
#
loop_
_entity_poly.entity_id
_entity_poly.type
_entity_poly.pdbx_seq_one_letter_code
_entity_poly.pdbx_strand_id
1 'polypeptide(L)'
;MKAGTYIMELVCLCLCVLPLLGMAADESSRCPVSLCVRQTEGGPRIFADGKAVRPRFFYGSPPCLHNISSPQKAVLKIPFAADRDTVHGRIALDGYPGVDPIWYSDAKLVDLTAGTTNVVRAIEAETNTLHYVADGLTFEKGHRYHFVVSHRATRPRTYFTIEVLCSENGRKTKLPYYYGDTLGETVALAANAGVDFVTFSTDSSWGCEGWWNPPEEPEDYSKIDNEFARLLKINPRALLVPRIMTDAPAWMHARHPEMRMAYSPHCSLEISSVSSRTYRKAACEAVEKLSRHLRETFPRNYAGLQISGQNSAEWFYMLSQSEYLSGYDTATRNAFREWLKDRGDSEWATAEVPTPAERLKGGAPSPRTVEFSRFRNREMSSFLVDLAAAAKRGSGGNALTFFFYGYSWELGGGIAPETGHYDFAWLMKNAHGKIDAFSAPLSYGSRNLAGSTAMMSAAESVMRNGYLWFNEIDHRTHHEEMWDHRALFTPYSDPGVTREILLRDSAAGILRGYGDWWMDLFGRGWYRDADIWKVRGELNALDSMLVARKGAYAPQIASVVHEDSFICGGRDWRRVLLTNRRGFATCGADYGQYLLSDVLENPPASVKLFYLTIANDLAPDVRVKLDALKAARLDAVFVENVTPQDITAEAIAARAKEAGIHLFTAPGSANVCSAEGIVLVQALKDGPLEIDFGSFGVVKDVMNGAFVCNGPKAVLPFRMGETRLFRRAWPF
;
A
#
# COMPACT_ATOMS: atom_id res chain seq x y z
N MET A 1 41.83 -34.55 62.98
CA MET A 1 42.98 -35.43 62.65
C MET A 1 43.27 -35.21 61.16
N LYS A 2 44.22 -34.33 60.79
CA LYS A 2 45.65 -34.61 60.45
C LYS A 2 45.78 -35.80 59.47
N ALA A 3 46.47 -35.78 58.33
CA ALA A 3 47.35 -34.85 57.59
C ALA A 3 47.40 -35.37 56.11
N GLY A 4 47.52 -34.56 55.04
CA GLY A 4 48.78 -34.04 54.45
C GLY A 4 49.57 -35.12 53.67
N THR A 5 50.23 -34.96 52.51
CA THR A 5 50.71 -33.82 51.69
C THR A 5 51.53 -34.48 50.53
N TYR A 6 51.15 -34.35 49.26
CA TYR A 6 51.85 -33.64 48.14
C TYR A 6 53.02 -34.31 47.37
N ILE A 7 53.06 -33.94 46.06
CA ILE A 7 54.21 -33.72 45.13
C ILE A 7 54.81 -34.98 44.46
N MET A 8 55.16 -35.01 43.17
CA MET A 8 54.99 -34.22 41.93
C MET A 8 55.63 -35.10 40.84
N GLU A 9 55.11 -35.08 39.61
CA GLU A 9 55.88 -34.55 38.48
C GLU A 9 54.95 -34.31 37.29
N LEU A 10 55.15 -33.14 36.69
CA LEU A 10 54.38 -32.51 35.63
C LEU A 10 55.39 -32.12 34.54
N VAL A 11 54.89 -31.97 33.31
CA VAL A 11 55.52 -31.35 32.13
C VAL A 11 56.15 -32.32 31.11
N CYS A 12 55.46 -32.60 29.99
CA CYS A 12 55.70 -31.87 28.73
C CYS A 12 54.76 -32.28 27.57
N LEU A 13 54.00 -31.29 27.08
CA LEU A 13 53.53 -31.00 25.70
C LEU A 13 52.62 -31.95 24.87
N CYS A 14 51.39 -31.43 24.65
CA CYS A 14 50.60 -31.29 23.42
C CYS A 14 50.98 -32.10 22.15
N LEU A 15 49.99 -32.79 21.56
CA LEU A 15 49.27 -32.36 20.33
C LEU A 15 48.35 -33.48 19.79
N CYS A 16 47.09 -33.09 19.51
CA CYS A 16 46.20 -33.61 18.44
C CYS A 16 45.75 -35.08 18.47
N VAL A 17 44.47 -35.33 18.79
CA VAL A 17 43.37 -35.63 17.82
C VAL A 17 42.04 -35.80 18.58
N LEU A 18 41.15 -34.82 18.42
CA LEU A 18 39.69 -34.96 18.32
C LEU A 18 39.33 -34.30 16.98
N PRO A 19 38.42 -34.82 16.14
CA PRO A 19 36.99 -34.79 16.48
C PRO A 19 36.10 -35.89 15.84
N LEU A 20 35.05 -36.33 16.55
CA LEU A 20 33.85 -36.97 15.96
C LEU A 20 32.63 -36.63 16.83
N LEU A 21 32.19 -35.37 16.77
CA LEU A 21 30.87 -34.91 17.21
C LEU A 21 30.44 -33.83 16.22
N GLY A 22 29.89 -34.27 15.10
CA GLY A 22 29.26 -33.42 14.09
C GLY A 22 27.81 -33.85 13.91
N MET A 23 26.92 -32.86 13.87
CA MET A 23 25.53 -32.92 13.40
C MET A 23 24.45 -33.41 14.38
N ALA A 24 24.26 -32.67 15.47
CA ALA A 24 22.90 -32.26 15.83
C ALA A 24 22.68 -30.88 15.19
N ALA A 25 22.37 -30.86 13.90
CA ALA A 25 21.83 -29.66 13.27
C ALA A 25 20.44 -29.44 13.89
N ASP A 26 20.37 -28.43 14.75
CA ASP A 26 19.21 -27.91 15.46
C ASP A 26 17.87 -28.15 14.72
N GLU A 27 17.04 -29.08 15.21
CA GLU A 27 15.70 -29.34 14.66
C GLU A 27 14.82 -28.08 14.66
N SER A 28 15.12 -27.07 15.50
CA SER A 28 14.40 -25.80 15.51
C SER A 28 14.65 -24.94 14.26
N SER A 29 15.75 -25.17 13.55
CA SER A 29 16.10 -24.45 12.31
C SER A 29 15.25 -24.82 11.09
N ARG A 30 14.51 -25.95 11.15
CA ARG A 30 13.67 -26.44 10.05
C ARG A 30 12.18 -26.15 10.21
N CYS A 31 11.71 -25.78 11.40
CA CYS A 31 10.29 -25.50 11.62
C CYS A 31 9.89 -24.20 10.92
N PRO A 32 8.89 -24.20 10.01
CA PRO A 32 8.44 -22.96 9.38
C PRO A 32 8.04 -21.90 10.40
N VAL A 33 8.38 -20.65 10.13
CA VAL A 33 7.90 -19.51 10.91
C VAL A 33 6.39 -19.46 10.82
N SER A 34 5.73 -19.20 11.95
CA SER A 34 4.29 -19.06 12.02
C SER A 34 3.90 -17.60 12.15
N LEU A 35 3.26 -17.06 11.12
CA LEU A 35 2.76 -15.68 11.10
C LEU A 35 1.25 -15.61 10.90
N CYS A 36 0.60 -14.80 11.73
CA CYS A 36 -0.82 -14.50 11.63
C CYS A 36 -1.14 -13.16 12.27
N VAL A 37 -2.27 -12.56 11.90
CA VAL A 37 -2.86 -11.45 12.67
C VAL A 37 -3.86 -12.01 13.69
N ARG A 38 -3.81 -11.50 14.92
CA ARG A 38 -4.76 -11.82 15.98
C ARG A 38 -5.29 -10.55 16.63
N GLN A 39 -6.55 -10.57 17.02
CA GLN A 39 -7.14 -9.50 17.81
C GLN A 39 -6.59 -9.52 19.24
N THR A 40 -6.18 -8.36 19.75
CA THR A 40 -5.82 -8.15 21.17
C THR A 40 -6.68 -7.04 21.74
N GLU A 41 -6.63 -6.80 23.05
CA GLU A 41 -7.29 -5.63 23.67
C GLU A 41 -6.79 -4.31 23.04
N GLY A 42 -5.50 -4.27 22.65
CA GLY A 42 -4.88 -3.19 21.91
C GLY A 42 -5.26 -3.09 20.43
N GLY A 43 -6.18 -3.92 19.92
CA GLY A 43 -6.47 -4.09 18.50
C GLY A 43 -5.63 -5.18 17.82
N PRO A 44 -5.76 -5.36 16.50
CA PRO A 44 -5.10 -6.44 15.78
C PRO A 44 -3.57 -6.27 15.76
N ARG A 45 -2.84 -7.38 15.87
CA ARG A 45 -1.36 -7.43 15.87
C ARG A 45 -0.86 -8.61 15.04
N ILE A 46 0.33 -8.44 14.45
CA ILE A 46 1.07 -9.56 13.86
C ILE A 46 1.71 -10.36 14.99
N PHE A 47 1.53 -11.68 14.96
CA PHE A 47 2.21 -12.63 15.83
C PHE A 47 3.17 -13.47 14.99
N ALA A 48 4.45 -13.42 15.34
CA ALA A 48 5.50 -14.31 14.82
C ALA A 48 5.84 -15.35 15.89
N ASP A 49 5.66 -16.63 15.59
CA ASP A 49 5.89 -17.74 16.52
C ASP A 49 5.22 -17.52 17.90
N GLY A 50 3.99 -16.97 17.87
CA GLY A 50 3.19 -16.71 19.06
C GLY A 50 3.56 -15.43 19.84
N LYS A 51 4.51 -14.63 19.37
CA LYS A 51 4.89 -13.34 19.98
C LYS A 51 4.44 -12.18 19.12
N ALA A 52 3.83 -11.16 19.74
CA ALA A 52 3.45 -9.94 19.04
C ALA A 52 4.71 -9.20 18.55
N VAL A 53 4.71 -8.76 17.30
CA VAL A 53 5.83 -8.04 16.66
C VAL A 53 5.38 -6.70 16.10
N ARG A 54 6.34 -5.79 15.89
CA ARG A 54 6.08 -4.48 15.32
C ARG A 54 5.69 -4.61 13.85
N PRO A 55 4.57 -4.03 13.40
CA PRO A 55 4.14 -4.09 11.99
C PRO A 55 4.84 -3.02 11.14
N ARG A 56 6.18 -3.00 11.17
CA ARG A 56 7.02 -2.06 10.42
C ARG A 56 7.73 -2.82 9.30
N PHE A 57 7.46 -2.40 8.08
CA PHE A 57 7.92 -3.07 6.87
C PHE A 57 8.75 -2.09 6.05
N PHE A 58 9.65 -2.61 5.22
CA PHE A 58 10.19 -1.89 4.08
C PHE A 58 9.57 -2.47 2.81
N TYR A 59 9.15 -1.60 1.89
CA TYR A 59 8.79 -1.99 0.53
C TYR A 59 9.81 -1.44 -0.45
N GLY A 60 10.36 -2.30 -1.31
CA GLY A 60 11.16 -1.84 -2.44
C GLY A 60 10.91 -2.68 -3.68
N SER A 61 10.83 -2.04 -4.84
CA SER A 61 10.86 -2.75 -6.12
C SER A 61 12.30 -2.92 -6.60
N PRO A 62 12.57 -3.90 -7.47
CA PRO A 62 13.73 -3.86 -8.33
C PRO A 62 13.77 -2.52 -9.10
N PRO A 63 14.97 -1.94 -9.35
CA PRO A 63 15.09 -0.70 -10.07
C PRO A 63 14.30 -0.71 -11.39
N CYS A 64 13.45 0.29 -11.59
CA CYS A 64 12.72 0.50 -12.84
C CYS A 64 12.69 1.99 -13.21
N LEU A 65 12.94 2.26 -14.49
CA LEU A 65 12.85 3.61 -15.02
C LEU A 65 11.45 3.83 -15.63
N HIS A 66 10.69 4.70 -14.99
CA HIS A 66 9.46 5.28 -15.52
C HIS A 66 9.72 6.70 -15.98
N ASN A 67 9.14 7.10 -17.12
CA ASN A 67 9.18 8.48 -17.58
C ASN A 67 7.83 8.91 -18.16
N ILE A 68 7.67 10.22 -18.31
CA ILE A 68 6.46 10.88 -18.75
C ILE A 68 6.77 11.69 -20.01
N SER A 69 6.09 11.36 -21.10
CA SER A 69 6.17 12.09 -22.36
C SER A 69 5.16 13.25 -22.41
N SER A 70 5.48 14.26 -23.23
CA SER A 70 4.64 15.43 -23.47
C SER A 70 4.53 15.72 -24.98
N PRO A 71 3.58 16.59 -25.40
CA PRO A 71 3.51 17.10 -26.77
C PRO A 71 4.76 17.82 -27.24
N GLN A 72 5.53 18.38 -26.30
CA GLN A 72 6.81 19.01 -26.58
C GLN A 72 7.91 17.95 -26.58
N LYS A 73 8.84 18.08 -27.53
CA LYS A 73 10.03 17.23 -27.60
C LYS A 73 10.85 17.42 -26.31
N ALA A 74 11.03 16.34 -25.57
CA ALA A 74 11.82 16.29 -24.33
C ALA A 74 12.99 15.33 -24.52
N VAL A 75 14.06 15.53 -23.74
CA VAL A 75 15.24 14.64 -23.75
C VAL A 75 15.19 13.76 -22.51
N LEU A 76 15.23 12.46 -22.73
CA LEU A 76 15.33 11.43 -21.71
C LEU A 76 16.79 10.97 -21.62
N LYS A 77 17.31 10.88 -20.40
CA LYS A 77 18.63 10.33 -20.09
C LYS A 77 18.46 9.10 -19.21
N ILE A 78 18.95 7.96 -19.67
CA ILE A 78 18.76 6.65 -19.06
C ILE A 78 20.10 6.17 -18.49
N PRO A 79 20.27 6.24 -17.16
CA PRO A 79 21.49 5.81 -16.50
C PRO A 79 21.57 4.29 -16.36
N PHE A 80 22.66 3.65 -16.81
CA PHE A 80 22.93 2.24 -16.52
C PHE A 80 24.42 1.93 -16.36
N ALA A 81 24.74 0.84 -15.67
CA ALA A 81 26.10 0.32 -15.57
C ALA A 81 26.13 -1.09 -16.14
N ALA A 82 27.17 -1.41 -16.89
CA ALA A 82 27.35 -2.76 -17.42
C ALA A 82 28.03 -3.63 -16.34
N ASP A 83 27.39 -4.73 -15.96
CA ASP A 83 27.93 -5.69 -14.99
C ASP A 83 28.78 -6.79 -15.65
N ARG A 84 28.84 -6.79 -16.98
CA ARG A 84 29.56 -7.72 -17.85
C ARG A 84 29.90 -7.05 -19.19
N ASP A 85 30.82 -7.64 -19.92
CA ASP A 85 31.09 -7.26 -21.31
C ASP A 85 29.96 -7.78 -22.20
N THR A 86 29.48 -6.97 -23.13
CA THR A 86 28.41 -7.38 -24.06
C THR A 86 28.77 -6.99 -25.48
N VAL A 87 28.58 -7.89 -26.44
CA VAL A 87 28.70 -7.61 -27.88
C VAL A 87 27.33 -7.53 -28.59
N HIS A 88 26.24 -7.85 -27.88
CA HIS A 88 24.85 -7.79 -28.33
C HIS A 88 23.93 -7.17 -27.26
N GLY A 89 24.31 -5.98 -26.79
CA GLY A 89 23.48 -5.16 -25.90
C GLY A 89 22.26 -4.60 -26.61
N ARG A 90 21.10 -4.61 -25.94
CA ARG A 90 19.82 -4.11 -26.45
C ARG A 90 19.17 -3.12 -25.48
N ILE A 91 18.72 -1.98 -25.98
CA ILE A 91 17.90 -1.04 -25.20
C ILE A 91 16.49 -1.05 -25.77
N ALA A 92 15.49 -1.23 -24.91
CA ALA A 92 14.08 -1.24 -25.24
C ALA A 92 13.34 -0.16 -24.43
N LEU A 93 12.54 0.67 -25.11
CA LEU A 93 11.65 1.64 -24.46
C LEU A 93 10.23 1.21 -24.79
N ASP A 94 9.46 0.83 -23.77
CA ASP A 94 8.14 0.26 -23.91
C ASP A 94 7.10 1.17 -23.28
N GLY A 95 6.13 1.63 -24.08
CA GLY A 95 4.96 2.34 -23.56
C GLY A 95 4.06 1.42 -22.72
N TYR A 96 3.33 1.99 -21.77
CA TYR A 96 2.30 1.26 -21.04
C TYR A 96 1.15 0.81 -21.97
N PRO A 97 0.48 -0.33 -21.76
CA PRO A 97 -0.69 -0.69 -22.54
C PRO A 97 -1.77 0.42 -22.49
N GLY A 98 -2.25 0.88 -23.65
CA GLY A 98 -3.31 1.91 -23.74
C GLY A 98 -2.85 3.37 -23.65
N VAL A 99 -1.53 3.65 -23.67
CA VAL A 99 -1.05 5.03 -23.91
C VAL A 99 -1.03 5.40 -25.39
N ASP A 100 -1.14 6.71 -25.64
CA ASP A 100 -0.95 7.29 -26.96
C ASP A 100 0.47 7.01 -27.52
N PRO A 101 0.65 6.99 -28.85
CA PRO A 101 1.96 6.74 -29.45
C PRO A 101 3.05 7.69 -28.93
N ILE A 102 4.22 7.13 -28.66
CA ILE A 102 5.43 7.87 -28.27
C ILE A 102 6.42 7.80 -29.42
N TRP A 103 6.89 8.96 -29.89
CA TRP A 103 7.91 9.05 -30.92
C TRP A 103 9.26 9.33 -30.31
N TYR A 104 10.27 8.56 -30.72
CA TYR A 104 11.65 8.68 -30.27
C TYR A 104 12.58 9.15 -31.39
N SER A 105 13.60 9.93 -31.06
CA SER A 105 14.58 10.48 -32.01
C SER A 105 15.91 10.82 -31.33
N ASP A 106 16.95 11.09 -32.11
CA ASP A 106 18.27 11.57 -31.64
C ASP A 106 18.92 10.70 -30.56
N ALA A 107 18.78 9.38 -30.68
CA ALA A 107 19.31 8.43 -29.70
C ALA A 107 20.84 8.35 -29.73
N LYS A 108 21.45 8.34 -28.54
CA LYS A 108 22.90 8.29 -28.33
C LYS A 108 23.21 7.45 -27.10
N LEU A 109 24.30 6.70 -27.15
CA LEU A 109 24.90 6.02 -26.01
C LEU A 109 26.15 6.79 -25.61
N VAL A 110 26.15 7.35 -24.41
CA VAL A 110 27.29 8.07 -23.83
C VAL A 110 27.96 7.13 -22.82
N ASP A 111 29.20 6.74 -23.08
CA ASP A 111 30.04 6.06 -22.10
C ASP A 111 30.69 7.13 -21.20
N LEU A 112 30.24 7.20 -19.96
CA LEU A 112 30.74 8.14 -18.95
C LEU A 112 32.09 7.73 -18.38
N THR A 113 32.46 6.45 -18.49
CA THR A 113 33.74 5.93 -18.00
C THR A 113 34.84 6.17 -19.04
N ALA A 114 34.57 5.87 -20.30
CA ALA A 114 35.50 6.10 -21.41
C ALA A 114 35.45 7.53 -21.97
N GLY A 115 34.41 8.31 -21.64
CA GLY A 115 34.22 9.67 -22.16
C GLY A 115 33.79 9.71 -23.64
N THR A 116 33.26 8.61 -24.18
CA THR A 116 32.88 8.49 -25.60
C THR A 116 31.37 8.64 -25.82
N THR A 117 30.95 9.08 -27.00
CA THR A 117 29.53 9.13 -27.38
C THR A 117 29.31 8.48 -28.74
N ASN A 118 28.44 7.48 -28.78
CA ASN A 118 28.07 6.75 -29.98
C ASN A 118 26.63 7.09 -30.38
N VAL A 119 26.41 7.48 -31.63
CA VAL A 119 25.05 7.66 -32.15
C VAL A 119 24.42 6.28 -32.33
N VAL A 120 23.23 6.09 -31.76
CA VAL A 120 22.53 4.81 -31.80
C VAL A 120 21.40 4.90 -32.81
N ARG A 121 21.36 3.95 -33.75
CA ARG A 121 20.26 3.84 -34.72
C ARG A 121 19.24 2.82 -34.22
N ALA A 122 17.96 3.16 -34.33
CA ALA A 122 16.87 2.22 -34.07
C ALA A 122 16.83 1.13 -35.15
N ILE A 123 16.43 -0.07 -34.77
CA ILE A 123 16.29 -1.21 -35.71
C ILE A 123 14.82 -1.42 -36.09
N GLU A 124 13.88 -1.13 -35.19
CA GLU A 124 12.45 -1.03 -35.47
C GLU A 124 11.94 0.31 -34.93
N ALA A 125 11.36 1.10 -35.82
CA ALA A 125 10.52 2.24 -35.50
C ALA A 125 9.35 2.20 -36.48
N GLU A 126 8.51 1.16 -36.39
CA GLU A 126 7.26 1.18 -37.14
C GLU A 126 6.39 2.32 -36.59
N THR A 127 5.90 3.13 -37.51
CA THR A 127 5.41 4.49 -37.33
C THR A 127 4.10 4.62 -36.55
N ASN A 128 3.74 3.66 -35.70
CA ASN A 128 2.52 3.74 -34.88
C ASN A 128 2.49 2.84 -33.62
N THR A 129 3.59 2.22 -33.19
CA THR A 129 3.55 1.32 -32.01
C THR A 129 4.63 1.61 -30.97
N LEU A 130 4.23 1.39 -29.72
CA LEU A 130 4.80 1.69 -28.40
C LEU A 130 6.28 1.37 -28.11
N HIS A 131 7.12 1.01 -29.09
CA HIS A 131 8.40 0.36 -28.85
C HIS A 131 9.56 1.05 -29.59
N TYR A 132 10.59 1.49 -28.85
CA TYR A 132 11.90 1.85 -29.43
C TYR A 132 12.90 0.74 -29.10
N VAL A 133 13.60 0.23 -30.10
CA VAL A 133 14.63 -0.79 -29.93
C VAL A 133 15.92 -0.39 -30.61
N ALA A 134 17.00 -0.38 -29.83
CA ALA A 134 18.38 -0.38 -30.32
C ALA A 134 19.05 -1.71 -29.96
N ASP A 135 19.71 -2.36 -30.91
CA ASP A 135 20.40 -3.65 -30.73
C ASP A 135 21.84 -3.56 -31.28
N GLY A 136 22.65 -4.58 -31.00
CA GLY A 136 24.05 -4.63 -31.42
C GLY A 136 24.94 -3.62 -30.69
N LEU A 137 24.53 -3.16 -29.51
CA LEU A 137 25.35 -2.26 -28.70
C LEU A 137 26.47 -3.03 -28.00
N THR A 138 27.61 -2.39 -27.80
CA THR A 138 28.72 -2.94 -27.01
C THR A 138 28.79 -2.23 -25.68
N PHE A 139 28.94 -3.00 -24.60
CA PHE A 139 29.13 -2.49 -23.25
C PHE A 139 30.38 -3.15 -22.65
N GLU A 140 31.15 -2.38 -21.90
CA GLU A 140 32.34 -2.85 -21.18
C GLU A 140 32.01 -2.99 -19.69
N LYS A 141 32.39 -4.12 -19.09
CA LYS A 141 32.12 -4.40 -17.68
C LYS A 141 32.67 -3.30 -16.78
N GLY A 142 31.83 -2.79 -15.88
CA GLY A 142 32.16 -1.73 -14.94
C GLY A 142 32.02 -0.31 -15.52
N HIS A 143 31.75 -0.16 -16.82
CA HIS A 143 31.49 1.15 -17.41
C HIS A 143 30.10 1.65 -17.06
N ARG A 144 29.98 2.98 -16.95
CA ARG A 144 28.73 3.69 -16.71
C ARG A 144 28.29 4.38 -17.99
N TYR A 145 27.02 4.23 -18.32
CA TYR A 145 26.46 4.74 -19.56
C TYR A 145 25.25 5.65 -19.29
N HIS A 146 25.06 6.64 -20.16
CA HIS A 146 23.78 7.30 -20.40
C HIS A 146 23.28 6.92 -21.79
N PHE A 147 22.12 6.28 -21.86
CA PHE A 147 21.36 6.26 -23.10
C PHE A 147 20.48 7.50 -23.17
N VAL A 148 20.76 8.38 -24.13
CA VAL A 148 20.10 9.66 -24.31
C VAL A 148 19.21 9.57 -25.52
N VAL A 149 17.92 9.89 -25.38
CA VAL A 149 16.96 9.84 -26.48
C VAL A 149 15.97 10.98 -26.34
N SER A 150 15.60 11.60 -27.46
CA SER A 150 14.50 12.57 -27.47
C SER A 150 13.17 11.86 -27.65
N HIS A 151 12.14 12.25 -26.92
CA HIS A 151 10.79 11.71 -27.03
C HIS A 151 9.72 12.80 -27.11
N ARG A 152 8.56 12.45 -27.71
CA ARG A 152 7.31 13.25 -27.66
C ARG A 152 6.10 12.32 -27.76
N ALA A 153 4.94 12.76 -27.26
CA ALA A 153 3.67 12.03 -27.36
C ALA A 153 2.52 13.00 -27.71
N THR A 154 1.39 12.53 -28.22
CA THR A 154 0.26 13.42 -28.58
C THR A 154 -0.42 14.02 -27.36
N ARG A 155 -0.51 13.28 -26.24
CA ARG A 155 -1.10 13.77 -25.00
C ARG A 155 -0.06 14.13 -23.94
N PRO A 156 -0.30 15.20 -23.17
CA PRO A 156 0.46 15.46 -21.95
C PRO A 156 0.40 14.27 -21.01
N ARG A 157 1.54 13.97 -20.39
CA ARG A 157 1.67 13.01 -19.31
C ARG A 157 1.53 11.53 -19.70
N THR A 158 2.06 11.16 -20.86
CA THR A 158 2.05 9.77 -21.33
C THR A 158 3.14 8.95 -20.62
N TYR A 159 2.77 7.90 -19.88
CA TYR A 159 3.72 7.07 -19.10
C TYR A 159 4.33 5.95 -19.94
N PHE A 160 5.62 5.68 -19.73
CA PHE A 160 6.30 4.55 -20.33
C PHE A 160 7.42 4.02 -19.42
N THR A 161 7.72 2.74 -19.60
CA THR A 161 8.78 2.02 -18.90
C THR A 161 9.98 1.90 -19.83
N ILE A 162 11.16 1.96 -19.26
CA ILE A 162 12.42 1.90 -20.01
C ILE A 162 13.15 0.66 -19.53
N GLU A 163 13.65 -0.18 -20.42
CA GLU A 163 14.47 -1.34 -20.07
C GLU A 163 15.79 -1.35 -20.84
N VAL A 164 16.87 -1.70 -20.14
CA VAL A 164 18.18 -1.95 -20.74
C VAL A 164 18.46 -3.43 -20.57
N LEU A 165 18.67 -4.14 -21.67
CA LEU A 165 18.80 -5.59 -21.72
C LEU A 165 20.14 -5.98 -22.37
N CYS A 166 20.67 -7.13 -21.96
CA CYS A 166 21.72 -7.85 -22.65
C CYS A 166 21.14 -9.14 -23.20
N SER A 167 21.48 -9.53 -24.43
CA SER A 167 21.08 -10.79 -25.04
C SER A 167 22.30 -11.69 -25.24
N GLU A 168 22.32 -12.86 -24.57
CA GLU A 168 23.33 -13.90 -24.76
C GLU A 168 22.64 -15.22 -25.08
N ASN A 169 22.97 -15.85 -26.21
CA ASN A 169 22.37 -17.12 -26.67
C ASN A 169 20.82 -17.12 -26.67
N GLY A 170 20.19 -15.99 -26.98
CA GLY A 170 18.74 -15.81 -26.98
C GLY A 170 18.12 -15.54 -25.61
N ARG A 171 18.90 -15.57 -24.52
CA ARG A 171 18.45 -15.20 -23.17
C ARG A 171 18.64 -13.70 -22.94
N LYS A 172 17.56 -12.99 -22.64
CA LYS A 172 17.59 -11.57 -22.27
C LYS A 172 17.79 -11.42 -20.77
N THR A 173 18.73 -10.58 -20.36
CA THR A 173 19.01 -10.23 -18.96
C THR A 173 18.99 -8.72 -18.80
N LYS A 174 18.27 -8.20 -17.81
CA LYS A 174 18.22 -6.76 -17.54
C LYS A 174 19.53 -6.26 -16.95
N LEU A 175 20.10 -5.19 -17.51
CA LEU A 175 21.26 -4.52 -16.94
C LEU A 175 20.81 -3.57 -15.83
N PRO A 176 21.58 -3.47 -14.72
CA PRO A 176 21.22 -2.59 -13.63
C PRO A 176 21.32 -1.13 -14.07
N TYR A 177 20.30 -0.34 -13.76
CA TYR A 177 20.47 1.12 -13.78
C TYR A 177 21.60 1.47 -12.79
N TYR A 178 22.46 2.44 -13.08
CA TYR A 178 23.62 2.68 -12.21
C TYR A 178 23.25 3.26 -10.83
N TYR A 179 21.95 3.42 -10.53
CA TYR A 179 21.51 3.54 -9.14
C TYR A 179 22.05 2.40 -8.26
N GLY A 180 22.48 1.27 -8.84
CA GLY A 180 23.06 0.15 -8.11
C GLY A 180 21.97 -0.75 -7.54
N ASP A 181 22.32 -1.57 -6.56
CA ASP A 181 21.38 -2.42 -5.84
C ASP A 181 20.62 -1.63 -4.79
N THR A 182 19.78 -0.69 -5.24
CA THR A 182 19.02 0.21 -4.36
C THR A 182 18.16 -0.54 -3.35
N LEU A 183 17.54 -1.64 -3.79
CA LEU A 183 16.73 -2.52 -2.97
C LEU A 183 17.59 -3.17 -1.88
N GLY A 184 18.70 -3.80 -2.25
CA GLY A 184 19.59 -4.46 -1.30
C GLY A 184 20.22 -3.49 -0.30
N GLU A 185 20.70 -2.34 -0.76
CA GLU A 185 21.25 -1.30 0.11
C GLU A 185 20.21 -0.77 1.11
N THR A 186 18.99 -0.53 0.65
CA THR A 186 17.92 -0.03 1.52
C THR A 186 17.45 -1.11 2.50
N VAL A 187 17.44 -2.38 2.10
CA VAL A 187 17.18 -3.52 3.00
C VAL A 187 18.23 -3.61 4.10
N ALA A 188 19.51 -3.35 3.79
CA ALA A 188 20.56 -3.29 4.81
C ALA A 188 20.32 -2.15 5.80
N LEU A 189 19.96 -0.96 5.32
CA LEU A 189 19.62 0.18 6.18
C LEU A 189 18.38 -0.09 7.05
N ALA A 190 17.35 -0.70 6.47
CA ALA A 190 16.14 -1.12 7.17
C ALA A 190 16.46 -2.11 8.29
N ALA A 191 17.27 -3.13 8.00
CA ALA A 191 17.70 -4.13 8.96
C ALA A 191 18.47 -3.50 10.14
N ASN A 192 19.35 -2.54 9.86
CA ASN A 192 20.09 -1.78 10.89
C ASN A 192 19.16 -0.94 11.78
N ALA A 193 18.01 -0.50 11.26
CA ALA A 193 16.97 0.18 12.03
C ALA A 193 16.01 -0.79 12.75
N GLY A 194 16.23 -2.11 12.66
CA GLY A 194 15.39 -3.14 13.27
C GLY A 194 14.10 -3.44 12.50
N VAL A 195 14.08 -3.14 11.20
CA VAL A 195 12.98 -3.50 10.28
C VAL A 195 13.40 -4.74 9.50
N ASP A 196 12.85 -5.90 9.90
CA ASP A 196 13.18 -7.19 9.29
C ASP A 196 12.11 -7.67 8.30
N PHE A 197 10.89 -7.09 8.34
CA PHE A 197 9.89 -7.38 7.32
C PHE A 197 10.20 -6.62 6.02
N VAL A 198 10.30 -7.34 4.91
CA VAL A 198 10.54 -6.79 3.58
C VAL A 198 9.47 -7.28 2.62
N THR A 199 8.73 -6.35 2.04
CA THR A 199 7.88 -6.60 0.88
C THR A 199 8.56 -6.06 -0.38
N PHE A 200 8.38 -6.74 -1.50
CA PHE A 200 9.01 -6.35 -2.76
C PHE A 200 8.21 -6.86 -3.94
N SER A 201 8.24 -6.12 -5.05
CA SER A 201 7.63 -6.56 -6.30
C SER A 201 8.43 -7.74 -6.86
N THR A 202 7.77 -8.86 -7.18
CA THR A 202 8.44 -9.98 -7.86
C THR A 202 8.70 -9.73 -9.34
N ASP A 203 7.99 -8.75 -9.91
CA ASP A 203 8.04 -8.34 -11.31
C ASP A 203 8.36 -6.83 -11.44
N SER A 204 8.44 -6.31 -12.67
CA SER A 204 8.32 -4.86 -12.88
C SER A 204 7.03 -4.39 -12.18
N SER A 205 7.01 -3.17 -11.64
CA SER A 205 5.99 -2.69 -10.67
C SER A 205 4.51 -2.87 -11.08
N TRP A 206 4.22 -3.35 -12.30
CA TRP A 206 2.90 -3.49 -12.89
C TRP A 206 2.69 -4.78 -13.73
N GLY A 207 3.66 -5.71 -13.81
CA GLY A 207 3.58 -6.91 -14.66
C GLY A 207 3.28 -8.22 -13.91
N CYS A 208 2.82 -9.25 -14.66
CA CYS A 208 2.74 -10.66 -14.23
C CYS A 208 3.73 -11.50 -15.05
N GLU A 209 4.99 -11.62 -14.64
CA GLU A 209 5.98 -12.34 -15.46
C GLU A 209 6.81 -13.36 -14.69
N GLY A 210 6.40 -14.63 -14.82
CA GLY A 210 7.29 -15.76 -14.58
C GLY A 210 7.18 -16.40 -13.21
N TRP A 211 5.98 -16.41 -12.63
CA TRP A 211 5.63 -17.28 -11.50
C TRP A 211 4.39 -18.15 -11.76
N TRP A 212 3.61 -17.87 -12.81
CA TRP A 212 2.57 -18.78 -13.31
C TRP A 212 3.20 -19.80 -14.25
N ASN A 213 3.06 -21.07 -13.89
CA ASN A 213 3.62 -22.18 -14.66
C ASN A 213 2.52 -22.84 -15.51
N PRO A 214 2.74 -23.05 -16.82
CA PRO A 214 1.87 -23.89 -17.63
C PRO A 214 1.81 -25.30 -17.02
N PRO A 215 0.63 -25.96 -16.97
CA PRO A 215 0.49 -27.27 -16.34
C PRO A 215 1.31 -28.38 -17.01
N GLU A 216 1.67 -28.21 -18.27
CA GLU A 216 2.53 -29.13 -19.03
C GLU A 216 4.04 -28.93 -18.83
N GLU A 217 4.45 -27.82 -18.21
CA GLU A 217 5.87 -27.52 -17.93
C GLU A 217 6.17 -27.76 -16.44
N PRO A 218 7.42 -28.14 -16.09
CA PRO A 218 7.85 -28.14 -14.70
C PRO A 218 7.68 -26.76 -14.07
N GLU A 219 7.30 -26.73 -12.79
CA GLU A 219 7.18 -25.46 -12.05
C GLU A 219 8.56 -24.78 -11.95
N ASP A 220 8.66 -23.53 -12.41
CA ASP A 220 9.87 -22.71 -12.29
C ASP A 220 9.58 -21.46 -11.44
N TYR A 221 10.12 -21.47 -10.22
CA TYR A 221 10.05 -20.35 -9.28
C TYR A 221 11.41 -19.64 -9.12
N SER A 222 12.39 -19.94 -9.98
CA SER A 222 13.78 -19.52 -9.83
C SER A 222 13.96 -18.00 -9.76
N LYS A 223 13.11 -17.19 -10.42
CA LYS A 223 13.16 -15.73 -10.31
C LYS A 223 12.94 -15.25 -8.88
N ILE A 224 11.85 -15.72 -8.25
CA ILE A 224 11.51 -15.34 -6.88
C ILE A 224 12.51 -15.96 -5.89
N ASP A 225 12.92 -17.21 -6.11
CA ASP A 225 13.89 -17.90 -5.26
C ASP A 225 15.25 -17.18 -5.23
N ASN A 226 15.72 -16.72 -6.39
CA ASN A 226 16.97 -15.98 -6.50
C ASN A 226 16.88 -14.63 -5.75
N GLU A 227 15.73 -13.95 -5.82
CA GLU A 227 15.54 -12.69 -5.12
C GLU A 227 15.48 -12.90 -3.60
N PHE A 228 14.78 -13.93 -3.12
CA PHE A 228 14.82 -14.36 -1.73
C PHE A 228 16.26 -14.63 -1.28
N ALA A 229 16.99 -15.49 -2.00
CA ALA A 229 18.36 -15.84 -1.67
C ALA A 229 19.30 -14.61 -1.67
N ARG A 230 19.08 -13.66 -2.57
CA ARG A 230 19.82 -12.39 -2.65
C ARG A 230 19.56 -11.53 -1.42
N LEU A 231 18.30 -11.28 -1.08
CA LEU A 231 17.92 -10.46 0.08
C LEU A 231 18.36 -11.10 1.40
N LEU A 232 18.32 -12.43 1.51
CA LEU A 232 18.75 -13.17 2.70
C LEU A 232 20.27 -13.16 2.91
N LYS A 233 21.08 -12.96 1.85
CA LYS A 233 22.51 -12.68 2.00
C LYS A 233 22.78 -11.33 2.67
N ILE A 234 21.85 -10.38 2.51
CA ILE A 234 21.96 -9.02 3.03
C ILE A 234 21.39 -8.95 4.46
N ASN A 235 20.16 -9.44 4.65
CA ASN A 235 19.53 -9.59 5.95
C ASN A 235 19.06 -11.05 6.16
N PRO A 236 19.87 -11.90 6.81
CA PRO A 236 19.50 -13.29 7.09
C PRO A 236 18.25 -13.44 7.99
N ARG A 237 17.87 -12.38 8.72
CA ARG A 237 16.69 -12.34 9.60
C ARG A 237 15.43 -11.88 8.87
N ALA A 238 15.51 -11.58 7.57
CA ALA A 238 14.39 -10.97 6.86
C ALA A 238 13.17 -11.90 6.81
N LEU A 239 12.01 -11.30 7.03
CA LEU A 239 10.68 -11.88 6.87
C LEU A 239 10.09 -11.32 5.57
N LEU A 240 10.13 -12.14 4.52
CA LEU A 240 9.90 -11.75 3.13
C LEU A 240 8.43 -11.95 2.73
N VAL A 241 7.80 -10.89 2.23
CA VAL A 241 6.42 -10.85 1.75
C VAL A 241 6.42 -10.39 0.29
N PRO A 242 6.64 -11.28 -0.70
CA PRO A 242 6.59 -10.87 -2.10
C PRO A 242 5.20 -10.33 -2.47
N ARG A 243 5.19 -9.22 -3.22
CA ARG A 243 4.01 -8.70 -3.90
C ARG A 243 3.93 -9.33 -5.28
N ILE A 244 2.84 -10.04 -5.50
CA ILE A 244 2.59 -10.81 -6.73
C ILE A 244 1.39 -10.24 -7.47
N MET A 245 1.51 -10.02 -8.78
CA MET A 245 0.37 -9.68 -9.63
C MET A 245 -0.29 -10.98 -10.13
N THR A 246 -1.62 -11.06 -10.04
CA THR A 246 -2.40 -12.28 -10.32
C THR A 246 -3.18 -12.26 -11.64
N ASP A 247 -2.93 -11.28 -12.52
CA ASP A 247 -3.52 -11.33 -13.87
C ASP A 247 -2.95 -12.50 -14.68
N ALA A 248 -3.78 -13.12 -15.52
CA ALA A 248 -3.36 -14.30 -16.25
C ALA A 248 -2.25 -13.98 -17.26
N PRO A 249 -1.26 -14.87 -17.42
CA PRO A 249 -0.19 -14.68 -18.39
C PRO A 249 -0.71 -14.77 -19.84
N ALA A 250 0.04 -14.18 -20.77
CA ALA A 250 -0.33 -14.10 -22.19
C ALA A 250 -0.69 -15.47 -22.82
N TRP A 251 0.04 -16.54 -22.46
CA TRP A 251 -0.26 -17.89 -22.97
C TRP A 251 -1.65 -18.37 -22.55
N MET A 252 -2.11 -17.99 -21.35
CA MET A 252 -3.42 -18.37 -20.86
C MET A 252 -4.49 -17.54 -21.55
N HIS A 253 -4.24 -16.23 -21.74
CA HIS A 253 -5.10 -15.37 -22.55
C HIS A 253 -5.24 -15.82 -24.00
N ALA A 254 -4.20 -16.44 -24.58
CA ALA A 254 -4.25 -17.01 -25.92
C ALA A 254 -5.07 -18.32 -25.96
N ARG A 255 -4.99 -19.17 -24.93
CA ARG A 255 -5.77 -20.42 -24.82
C ARG A 255 -7.24 -20.18 -24.48
N HIS A 256 -7.49 -19.16 -23.67
CA HIS A 256 -8.81 -18.83 -23.11
C HIS A 256 -9.18 -17.38 -23.39
N PRO A 257 -9.35 -16.96 -24.65
CA PRO A 257 -9.70 -15.58 -24.98
C PRO A 257 -11.03 -15.13 -24.35
N GLU A 258 -11.94 -16.07 -24.05
CA GLU A 258 -13.21 -15.81 -23.37
C GLU A 258 -13.08 -15.30 -21.94
N MET A 259 -11.92 -15.47 -21.29
CA MET A 259 -11.69 -14.97 -19.93
C MET A 259 -11.27 -13.50 -19.88
N ARG A 260 -11.04 -12.88 -21.04
CA ARG A 260 -10.59 -11.49 -21.14
C ARG A 260 -11.73 -10.53 -20.83
N MET A 261 -11.40 -9.44 -20.15
CA MET A 261 -12.31 -8.34 -19.86
C MET A 261 -12.64 -7.58 -21.14
N ALA A 262 -13.92 -7.29 -21.36
CA ALA A 262 -14.36 -6.46 -22.48
C ALA A 262 -14.86 -5.09 -22.01
N TYR A 263 -14.61 -4.09 -22.86
CA TYR A 263 -14.85 -2.68 -22.59
C TYR A 263 -15.80 -2.04 -23.61
N SER A 264 -16.49 -0.99 -23.16
CA SER A 264 -17.23 -0.08 -24.03
C SER A 264 -16.89 1.38 -23.67
N PRO A 265 -16.42 2.20 -24.63
CA PRO A 265 -16.01 1.81 -25.99
C PRO A 265 -14.90 0.75 -25.97
N HIS A 266 -14.68 0.08 -27.10
CA HIS A 266 -13.68 -0.99 -27.20
C HIS A 266 -12.30 -0.50 -26.77
N CYS A 267 -11.58 -1.35 -26.05
CA CYS A 267 -10.21 -1.15 -25.60
C CYS A 267 -9.42 -2.44 -25.88
N SER A 268 -8.17 -2.30 -26.32
CA SER A 268 -7.30 -3.43 -26.69
C SER A 268 -6.54 -4.03 -25.49
N LEU A 269 -6.83 -3.61 -24.27
CA LEU A 269 -6.18 -4.15 -23.07
C LEU A 269 -6.55 -5.63 -22.87
N GLU A 270 -5.53 -6.48 -22.77
CA GLU A 270 -5.68 -7.89 -22.43
C GLU A 270 -5.54 -8.07 -20.92
N ILE A 271 -6.67 -7.94 -20.20
CA ILE A 271 -6.74 -8.15 -18.74
C ILE A 271 -7.80 -9.18 -18.45
N SER A 272 -7.61 -10.01 -17.42
CA SER A 272 -8.57 -11.02 -17.00
C SER A 272 -9.84 -10.41 -16.43
N SER A 273 -10.99 -10.89 -16.91
CA SER A 273 -12.29 -10.59 -16.31
C SER A 273 -12.38 -11.23 -14.93
N VAL A 274 -12.58 -10.42 -13.89
CA VAL A 274 -12.81 -10.90 -12.52
C VAL A 274 -13.98 -11.89 -12.47
N SER A 275 -14.98 -11.72 -13.34
CA SER A 275 -16.14 -12.61 -13.42
C SER A 275 -15.83 -13.98 -14.05
N SER A 276 -14.68 -14.15 -14.71
CA SER A 276 -14.31 -15.41 -15.33
C SER A 276 -13.97 -16.47 -14.27
N ARG A 277 -14.82 -17.48 -14.16
CA ARG A 277 -14.62 -18.62 -13.25
C ARG A 277 -13.36 -19.41 -13.61
N THR A 278 -13.03 -19.54 -14.91
CA THR A 278 -11.81 -20.18 -15.39
C THR A 278 -10.57 -19.44 -14.89
N TYR A 279 -10.54 -18.12 -15.02
CA TYR A 279 -9.44 -17.29 -14.52
C TYR A 279 -9.34 -17.37 -13.00
N ARG A 280 -10.45 -17.16 -12.27
CA ARG A 280 -10.44 -17.20 -10.80
C ARG A 280 -9.87 -18.51 -10.27
N LYS A 281 -10.28 -19.64 -10.86
CA LYS A 281 -9.78 -20.98 -10.51
C LYS A 281 -8.28 -21.08 -10.74
N ALA A 282 -7.80 -20.74 -11.93
CA ALA A 282 -6.37 -20.83 -12.25
C ALA A 282 -5.51 -19.90 -11.38
N ALA A 283 -5.97 -18.69 -11.10
CA ALA A 283 -5.29 -17.75 -10.20
C ALA A 283 -5.16 -18.32 -8.78
N CYS A 284 -6.23 -18.92 -8.26
CA CYS A 284 -6.19 -19.57 -6.95
C CYS A 284 -5.22 -20.76 -6.94
N GLU A 285 -5.23 -21.61 -7.97
CA GLU A 285 -4.32 -22.74 -8.09
C GLU A 285 -2.85 -22.29 -8.15
N ALA A 286 -2.55 -21.24 -8.92
CA ALA A 286 -1.21 -20.66 -9.01
C ALA A 286 -0.75 -20.07 -7.67
N VAL A 287 -1.59 -19.28 -6.99
CA VAL A 287 -1.29 -18.68 -5.68
C VAL A 287 -1.04 -19.76 -4.62
N GLU A 288 -1.86 -20.82 -4.61
CA GLU A 288 -1.69 -21.93 -3.66
C GLU A 288 -0.36 -22.65 -3.86
N LYS A 289 0.00 -22.96 -5.12
CA LYS A 289 1.27 -23.61 -5.46
C LYS A 289 2.48 -22.74 -5.08
N LEU A 290 2.45 -21.45 -5.45
CA LEU A 290 3.53 -20.53 -5.10
C LEU A 290 3.70 -20.42 -3.58
N SER A 291 2.60 -20.27 -2.84
CA SER A 291 2.66 -20.15 -1.38
C SER A 291 3.21 -21.41 -0.71
N ARG A 292 2.86 -22.60 -1.24
CA ARG A 292 3.44 -23.88 -0.81
C ARG A 292 4.94 -23.94 -1.08
N HIS A 293 5.35 -23.64 -2.32
CA HIS A 293 6.76 -23.63 -2.72
C HIS A 293 7.60 -22.71 -1.83
N LEU A 294 7.17 -21.46 -1.62
CA LEU A 294 7.92 -20.50 -0.81
C LEU A 294 8.01 -20.93 0.66
N ARG A 295 6.96 -21.55 1.20
CA ARG A 295 6.97 -22.10 2.56
C ARG A 295 7.95 -23.26 2.72
N GLU A 296 8.02 -24.15 1.72
CA GLU A 296 8.92 -25.31 1.74
C GLU A 296 10.37 -24.89 1.49
N THR A 297 10.61 -23.95 0.59
CA THR A 297 11.94 -23.47 0.18
C THR A 297 12.56 -22.51 1.20
N PHE A 298 11.75 -21.64 1.82
CA PHE A 298 12.20 -20.61 2.75
C PHE A 298 11.44 -20.66 4.10
N PRO A 299 11.49 -21.77 4.84
CA PRO A 299 10.61 -22.01 5.99
C PRO A 299 10.74 -20.96 7.08
N ARG A 300 11.93 -20.38 7.30
CA ARG A 300 12.15 -19.37 8.35
C ARG A 300 11.97 -17.93 7.88
N ASN A 301 11.83 -17.69 6.58
CA ASN A 301 11.90 -16.36 5.99
C ASN A 301 10.64 -16.00 5.19
N TYR A 302 9.92 -16.96 4.64
CA TYR A 302 8.66 -16.68 3.95
C TYR A 302 7.59 -16.23 4.95
N ALA A 303 7.18 -14.96 4.84
CA ALA A 303 6.32 -14.32 5.81
C ALA A 303 4.87 -14.14 5.34
N GLY A 304 4.62 -14.20 4.03
CA GLY A 304 3.29 -13.97 3.47
C GLY A 304 3.29 -13.61 2.00
N LEU A 305 2.12 -13.28 1.48
CA LEU A 305 1.93 -12.71 0.13
C LEU A 305 1.17 -11.40 0.21
N GLN A 306 1.64 -10.40 -0.52
CA GLN A 306 0.80 -9.27 -0.91
C GLN A 306 0.21 -9.58 -2.29
N ILE A 307 -1.08 -9.91 -2.31
CA ILE A 307 -1.73 -10.41 -3.52
C ILE A 307 -2.35 -9.23 -4.25
N SER A 308 -1.85 -8.95 -5.44
CA SER A 308 -2.24 -7.82 -6.27
C SER A 308 -2.95 -8.28 -7.55
N GLY A 309 -3.77 -7.40 -8.11
CA GLY A 309 -4.48 -7.67 -9.36
C GLY A 309 -5.17 -6.42 -9.89
N GLN A 310 -5.66 -6.51 -11.12
CA GLN A 310 -6.43 -5.46 -11.79
C GLN A 310 -5.66 -4.13 -11.89
N ASN A 311 -6.34 -2.99 -11.78
CA ASN A 311 -5.72 -1.70 -12.01
C ASN A 311 -4.70 -1.38 -10.92
N SER A 312 -3.54 -0.87 -11.32
CA SER A 312 -2.46 -0.45 -10.42
C SER A 312 -2.11 -1.48 -9.33
N ALA A 313 -2.34 -2.78 -9.56
CA ALA A 313 -2.12 -3.82 -8.55
C ALA A 313 -2.88 -3.58 -7.22
N GLU A 314 -4.04 -2.90 -7.29
CA GLU A 314 -4.82 -2.38 -6.16
C GLU A 314 -6.29 -2.83 -6.16
N TRP A 315 -6.67 -3.80 -7.00
CA TRP A 315 -7.99 -4.45 -6.99
C TRP A 315 -9.21 -3.55 -7.25
N PHE A 316 -9.03 -2.42 -7.93
CA PHE A 316 -10.14 -1.77 -8.64
C PHE A 316 -10.11 -2.18 -10.11
N TYR A 317 -11.29 -2.25 -10.73
CA TYR A 317 -11.39 -2.68 -12.13
C TYR A 317 -10.53 -1.81 -13.03
N MET A 318 -9.80 -2.47 -13.95
CA MET A 318 -8.97 -1.80 -14.95
C MET A 318 -9.79 -0.72 -15.68
N LEU A 319 -9.22 0.49 -15.79
CA LEU A 319 -9.85 1.67 -16.40
C LEU A 319 -11.14 2.21 -15.73
N SER A 320 -11.50 1.77 -14.51
CA SER A 320 -12.71 2.25 -13.79
C SER A 320 -12.75 3.75 -13.46
N GLN A 321 -11.63 4.45 -13.61
CA GLN A 321 -11.53 5.91 -13.46
C GLN A 321 -11.62 6.67 -14.80
N SER A 322 -11.85 5.96 -15.91
CA SER A 322 -11.94 6.52 -17.26
C SER A 322 -13.33 6.32 -17.88
N GLU A 323 -13.53 6.82 -19.10
CA GLU A 323 -14.77 6.61 -19.87
C GLU A 323 -14.91 5.17 -20.43
N TYR A 324 -13.85 4.38 -20.40
CA TYR A 324 -13.87 2.97 -20.82
C TYR A 324 -14.47 2.10 -19.72
N LEU A 325 -15.75 1.78 -19.86
CA LEU A 325 -16.47 0.94 -18.91
C LEU A 325 -16.17 -0.52 -19.18
N SER A 326 -15.74 -1.26 -18.15
CA SER A 326 -15.55 -2.70 -18.22
C SER A 326 -16.83 -3.49 -17.90
N GLY A 327 -16.80 -4.80 -18.18
CA GLY A 327 -17.83 -5.77 -17.80
C GLY A 327 -18.85 -6.08 -18.89
N TYR A 328 -18.46 -5.92 -20.16
CA TYR A 328 -19.28 -6.28 -21.32
C TYR A 328 -18.89 -7.65 -21.91
N ASP A 329 -18.06 -8.41 -21.19
CA ASP A 329 -17.69 -9.77 -21.54
C ASP A 329 -18.78 -10.77 -21.15
N THR A 330 -18.78 -11.92 -21.82
CA THR A 330 -19.77 -12.98 -21.58
C THR A 330 -19.69 -13.53 -20.15
N ALA A 331 -18.50 -13.60 -19.55
CA ALA A 331 -18.35 -14.06 -18.17
C ALA A 331 -19.06 -13.12 -17.18
N THR A 332 -18.89 -11.80 -17.33
CA THR A 332 -19.59 -10.81 -16.52
C THR A 332 -21.10 -10.88 -16.67
N ARG A 333 -21.62 -11.01 -17.90
CA ARG A 333 -23.06 -11.19 -18.11
C ARG A 333 -23.58 -12.44 -17.40
N ASN A 334 -22.91 -13.58 -17.57
CA ASN A 334 -23.35 -14.84 -16.98
C ASN A 334 -23.33 -14.78 -15.45
N ALA A 335 -22.26 -14.25 -14.85
CA ALA A 335 -22.16 -14.07 -13.41
C ALA A 335 -23.22 -13.08 -12.87
N PHE A 336 -23.56 -12.04 -13.63
CA PHE A 336 -24.64 -11.14 -13.26
C PHE A 336 -26.01 -11.83 -13.28
N ARG A 337 -26.26 -12.71 -14.25
CA ARG A 337 -27.49 -13.52 -14.26
C ARG A 337 -27.58 -14.44 -13.05
N GLU A 338 -26.47 -15.07 -12.65
CA GLU A 338 -26.41 -15.87 -11.43
C GLU A 338 -26.69 -15.02 -10.18
N TRP A 339 -26.09 -13.84 -10.09
CA TRP A 339 -26.34 -12.88 -9.01
C TRP A 339 -27.81 -12.50 -8.85
N LEU A 340 -28.49 -12.25 -9.97
CA LEU A 340 -29.91 -11.91 -9.99
C LEU A 340 -30.78 -13.12 -9.63
N LYS A 341 -30.42 -14.31 -10.11
CA LYS A 341 -31.10 -15.56 -9.78
C LYS A 341 -31.08 -15.82 -8.27
N ASP A 342 -29.92 -15.66 -7.63
CA ASP A 342 -29.76 -15.86 -6.18
C ASP A 342 -30.56 -14.86 -5.33
N ARG A 343 -30.99 -13.74 -5.95
CA ARG A 343 -31.84 -12.71 -5.34
C ARG A 343 -33.32 -12.88 -5.67
N GLY A 344 -33.68 -13.93 -6.39
CA GLY A 344 -35.07 -14.20 -6.76
C GLY A 344 -35.63 -13.26 -7.84
N ASP A 345 -34.78 -12.60 -8.62
CA ASP A 345 -35.23 -11.82 -9.79
C ASP A 345 -35.80 -12.77 -10.84
N SER A 346 -37.05 -12.57 -11.25
CA SER A 346 -37.73 -13.45 -12.22
C SER A 346 -37.18 -13.36 -13.64
N GLU A 347 -36.52 -12.25 -13.99
CA GLU A 347 -35.98 -11.97 -15.33
C GLU A 347 -34.49 -12.32 -15.47
N TRP A 348 -33.91 -12.97 -14.45
CA TRP A 348 -32.49 -13.29 -14.37
C TRP A 348 -31.93 -13.99 -15.63
N ALA A 349 -32.71 -14.88 -16.25
CA ALA A 349 -32.26 -15.72 -17.36
C ALA A 349 -31.97 -14.92 -18.64
N THR A 350 -32.69 -13.81 -18.83
CA THR A 350 -32.59 -12.94 -20.02
C THR A 350 -31.93 -11.60 -19.71
N ALA A 351 -31.55 -11.35 -18.46
CA ALA A 351 -30.94 -10.08 -18.06
C ALA A 351 -29.65 -9.80 -18.83
N GLU A 352 -29.50 -8.58 -19.33
CA GLU A 352 -28.26 -8.06 -19.91
C GLU A 352 -27.58 -7.11 -18.92
N VAL A 353 -26.28 -6.89 -19.13
CA VAL A 353 -25.55 -5.86 -18.36
C VAL A 353 -26.06 -4.46 -18.77
N PRO A 354 -26.21 -3.51 -17.84
CA PRO A 354 -26.62 -2.15 -18.18
C PRO A 354 -25.67 -1.52 -19.22
N THR A 355 -26.27 -0.84 -20.19
CA THR A 355 -25.54 -0.16 -21.26
C THR A 355 -24.66 0.97 -20.72
N PRO A 356 -23.63 1.41 -21.47
CA PRO A 356 -22.83 2.57 -21.09
C PRO A 356 -23.68 3.82 -20.83
N ALA A 357 -24.71 4.05 -21.66
CA ALA A 357 -25.61 5.19 -21.51
C ALA A 357 -26.39 5.15 -20.17
N GLU A 358 -26.85 3.97 -19.75
CA GLU A 358 -27.53 3.80 -18.47
C GLU A 358 -26.59 3.96 -17.28
N ARG A 359 -25.34 3.45 -17.38
CA ARG A 359 -24.31 3.55 -16.33
C ARG A 359 -23.75 4.97 -16.18
N LEU A 360 -23.67 5.72 -17.28
CA LEU A 360 -23.16 7.09 -17.31
C LEU A 360 -24.26 8.15 -17.16
N LYS A 361 -25.52 7.75 -16.99
CA LYS A 361 -26.63 8.67 -16.79
C LYS A 361 -26.40 9.50 -15.51
N GLY A 362 -26.55 10.82 -15.59
CA GLY A 362 -26.51 11.69 -14.42
C GLY A 362 -27.75 11.52 -13.52
N GLY A 363 -27.65 11.97 -12.27
CA GLY A 363 -28.72 11.81 -11.28
C GLY A 363 -28.76 10.41 -10.64
N ALA A 364 -29.93 10.04 -10.10
CA ALA A 364 -30.13 8.75 -9.45
C ALA A 364 -30.06 7.59 -10.48
N PRO A 365 -29.27 6.54 -10.22
CA PRO A 365 -29.18 5.36 -11.07
C PRO A 365 -30.48 4.56 -11.06
N SER A 366 -30.74 3.81 -12.15
CA SER A 366 -31.87 2.87 -12.17
C SER A 366 -31.65 1.71 -11.21
N PRO A 367 -32.70 1.03 -10.72
CA PRO A 367 -32.56 -0.15 -9.87
C PRO A 367 -31.66 -1.24 -10.49
N ARG A 368 -31.73 -1.44 -11.81
CA ARG A 368 -30.89 -2.41 -12.52
C ARG A 368 -29.41 -2.01 -12.53
N THR A 369 -29.10 -0.72 -12.69
CA THR A 369 -27.73 -0.20 -12.59
C THR A 369 -27.19 -0.35 -11.16
N VAL A 370 -28.00 -0.06 -10.14
CA VAL A 370 -27.63 -0.26 -8.72
C VAL A 370 -27.28 -1.73 -8.46
N GLU A 371 -28.12 -2.67 -8.89
CA GLU A 371 -27.87 -4.10 -8.71
C GLU A 371 -26.62 -4.57 -9.46
N PHE A 372 -26.37 -4.04 -10.66
CA PHE A 372 -25.13 -4.33 -11.38
C PHE A 372 -23.89 -3.80 -10.65
N SER A 373 -23.95 -2.59 -10.10
CA SER A 373 -22.83 -2.03 -9.33
C SER A 373 -22.60 -2.80 -8.01
N ARG A 374 -23.66 -3.24 -7.32
CA ARG A 374 -23.54 -4.13 -6.14
C ARG A 374 -22.90 -5.46 -6.53
N PHE A 375 -23.36 -6.09 -7.61
CA PHE A 375 -22.77 -7.31 -8.16
C PHE A 375 -21.27 -7.13 -8.42
N ARG A 376 -20.87 -6.09 -9.15
CA ARG A 376 -19.45 -5.85 -9.51
C ARG A 376 -18.57 -5.67 -8.28
N ASN A 377 -19.02 -4.93 -7.27
CA ASN A 377 -18.27 -4.78 -6.02
C ASN A 377 -18.18 -6.12 -5.26
N ARG A 378 -19.26 -6.91 -5.20
CA ARG A 378 -19.24 -8.26 -4.60
C ARG A 378 -18.37 -9.25 -5.36
N GLU A 379 -18.37 -9.18 -6.68
CA GLU A 379 -17.62 -10.09 -7.53
C GLU A 379 -16.11 -9.94 -7.26
N MET A 380 -15.64 -8.70 -7.11
CA MET A 380 -14.28 -8.38 -6.67
C MET A 380 -14.00 -8.92 -5.26
N SER A 381 -14.81 -8.53 -4.26
CA SER A 381 -14.56 -8.89 -2.86
C SER A 381 -14.54 -10.41 -2.65
N SER A 382 -15.47 -11.15 -3.29
CA SER A 382 -15.51 -12.61 -3.21
C SER A 382 -14.27 -13.26 -3.80
N PHE A 383 -13.68 -12.68 -4.86
CA PHE A 383 -12.46 -13.21 -5.44
C PHE A 383 -11.24 -13.01 -4.54
N LEU A 384 -11.17 -11.87 -3.82
CA LEU A 384 -10.11 -11.66 -2.83
C LEU A 384 -10.16 -12.73 -1.72
N VAL A 385 -11.36 -13.12 -1.29
CA VAL A 385 -11.56 -14.22 -0.32
C VAL A 385 -10.98 -15.53 -0.86
N ASP A 386 -11.23 -15.87 -2.12
CA ASP A 386 -10.74 -17.10 -2.73
C ASP A 386 -9.21 -17.13 -2.87
N LEU A 387 -8.62 -16.02 -3.31
CA LEU A 387 -7.15 -15.88 -3.41
C LEU A 387 -6.49 -15.98 -2.04
N ALA A 388 -7.04 -15.32 -1.04
CA ALA A 388 -6.56 -15.41 0.33
C ALA A 388 -6.66 -16.85 0.87
N ALA A 389 -7.80 -17.52 0.62
CA ALA A 389 -7.98 -18.91 1.00
C ALA A 389 -6.94 -19.83 0.32
N ALA A 390 -6.64 -19.59 -0.96
CA ALA A 390 -5.62 -20.33 -1.70
C ALA A 390 -4.22 -20.14 -1.09
N ALA A 391 -3.82 -18.91 -0.79
CA ALA A 391 -2.56 -18.63 -0.11
C ALA A 391 -2.50 -19.29 1.28
N LYS A 392 -3.60 -19.29 2.04
CA LYS A 392 -3.67 -19.99 3.33
C LYS A 392 -3.55 -21.50 3.20
N ARG A 393 -4.16 -22.13 2.18
CA ARG A 393 -3.99 -23.57 1.92
C ARG A 393 -2.53 -23.91 1.59
N GLY A 394 -1.89 -23.13 0.71
CA GLY A 394 -0.49 -23.32 0.34
C GLY A 394 0.46 -23.16 1.52
N SER A 395 0.21 -22.17 2.37
CA SER A 395 1.02 -21.89 3.56
C SER A 395 0.63 -22.69 4.82
N GLY A 396 -0.35 -23.60 4.76
CA GLY A 396 -0.89 -24.28 5.94
C GLY A 396 -1.42 -23.33 7.03
N GLY A 397 -1.87 -22.13 6.64
CA GLY A 397 -2.45 -21.12 7.51
C GLY A 397 -1.46 -20.19 8.23
N ASN A 398 -0.14 -20.37 8.07
CA ASN A 398 0.85 -19.66 8.90
C ASN A 398 1.69 -18.61 8.15
N ALA A 399 1.19 -18.08 7.04
CA ALA A 399 1.78 -16.94 6.35
C ALA A 399 0.75 -15.82 6.20
N LEU A 400 1.19 -14.57 6.24
CA LEU A 400 0.33 -13.39 6.14
C LEU A 400 -0.23 -13.22 4.72
N THR A 401 -1.38 -12.57 4.63
CA THR A 401 -2.04 -12.22 3.36
C THR A 401 -2.51 -10.77 3.40
N PHE A 402 -2.12 -10.01 2.37
CA PHE A 402 -2.37 -8.57 2.27
C PHE A 402 -3.07 -8.22 0.96
N PHE A 403 -3.97 -7.24 1.03
CA PHE A 403 -4.62 -6.67 -0.13
C PHE A 403 -4.65 -5.14 -0.04
N PHE A 404 -4.33 -4.48 -1.15
CA PHE A 404 -4.73 -3.11 -1.36
C PHE A 404 -6.23 -3.07 -1.64
N TYR A 405 -7.03 -2.56 -0.70
CA TYR A 405 -8.49 -2.57 -0.84
C TYR A 405 -9.21 -1.61 0.12
N GLY A 406 -10.49 -1.34 -0.15
CA GLY A 406 -11.39 -0.59 0.74
C GLY A 406 -11.24 0.94 0.66
N TYR A 407 -11.07 1.51 -0.52
CA TYR A 407 -10.69 2.92 -0.73
C TYR A 407 -11.91 3.85 -0.69
N SER A 408 -12.75 3.73 0.34
CA SER A 408 -14.06 4.37 0.39
C SER A 408 -14.00 5.92 0.35
N TRP A 409 -12.87 6.55 0.68
CA TRP A 409 -12.70 8.01 0.62
C TRP A 409 -11.95 8.50 -0.63
N GLU A 410 -11.32 7.61 -1.40
CA GLU A 410 -10.46 8.00 -2.53
C GLU A 410 -11.08 7.65 -3.88
N LEU A 411 -11.77 6.51 -3.98
CA LEU A 411 -12.41 6.08 -5.23
C LEU A 411 -13.80 6.69 -5.44
N GLY A 412 -14.27 7.51 -4.50
CA GLY A 412 -15.51 8.28 -4.61
C GLY A 412 -15.54 9.24 -5.81
N GLY A 413 -14.37 9.59 -6.36
CA GLY A 413 -14.23 10.48 -7.52
C GLY A 413 -14.27 9.83 -8.91
N GLY A 414 -14.30 8.48 -9.00
CA GLY A 414 -14.30 7.76 -10.29
C GLY A 414 -15.58 7.94 -11.11
N ILE A 415 -15.57 7.60 -12.41
CA ILE A 415 -16.71 7.84 -13.32
C ILE A 415 -17.94 7.01 -12.96
N ALA A 416 -17.77 5.76 -12.55
CA ALA A 416 -18.85 4.85 -12.19
C ALA A 416 -18.65 4.20 -10.79
N PRO A 417 -19.73 3.91 -10.02
CA PRO A 417 -19.63 3.40 -8.65
C PRO A 417 -19.19 1.93 -8.55
N GLU A 418 -19.12 1.19 -9.64
CA GLU A 418 -18.59 -0.17 -9.74
C GLU A 418 -17.05 -0.23 -9.76
N THR A 419 -16.41 0.47 -8.81
CA THR A 419 -14.94 0.49 -8.69
C THR A 419 -14.37 -0.87 -8.33
N GLY A 420 -15.15 -1.67 -7.59
CA GLY A 420 -14.73 -2.94 -7.02
C GLY A 420 -14.48 -2.85 -5.53
N HIS A 421 -14.55 -1.68 -4.87
CA HIS A 421 -14.18 -1.50 -3.46
C HIS A 421 -15.37 -1.27 -2.50
N TYR A 422 -16.59 -1.09 -3.00
CA TYR A 422 -17.79 -0.73 -2.19
C TYR A 422 -18.60 -1.94 -1.71
N ASP A 423 -17.89 -2.95 -1.21
CA ASP A 423 -18.47 -4.13 -0.56
C ASP A 423 -17.55 -4.59 0.60
N PHE A 424 -16.85 -3.63 1.21
CA PHE A 424 -15.80 -3.87 2.18
C PHE A 424 -16.35 -4.41 3.50
N ALA A 425 -17.55 -3.96 3.91
CA ALA A 425 -18.24 -4.51 5.08
C ALA A 425 -18.49 -6.02 4.94
N TRP A 426 -18.95 -6.47 3.77
CA TRP A 426 -19.13 -7.90 3.53
C TRP A 426 -17.80 -8.64 3.48
N LEU A 427 -16.78 -8.08 2.83
CA LEU A 427 -15.46 -8.69 2.77
C LEU A 427 -14.92 -8.97 4.18
N MET A 428 -14.94 -7.97 5.06
CA MET A 428 -14.48 -8.12 6.45
C MET A 428 -15.26 -9.20 7.20
N LYS A 429 -16.56 -9.35 6.97
CA LYS A 429 -17.36 -10.41 7.59
C LYS A 429 -17.02 -11.82 7.10
N ASN A 430 -16.52 -11.97 5.87
CA ASN A 430 -16.37 -13.26 5.19
C ASN A 430 -14.90 -13.71 5.01
N ALA A 431 -13.95 -12.82 5.26
CA ALA A 431 -12.52 -13.05 5.09
C ALA A 431 -11.77 -13.47 6.37
N HIS A 432 -12.47 -13.64 7.51
CA HIS A 432 -11.81 -13.97 8.78
C HIS A 432 -11.02 -15.27 8.68
N GLY A 433 -9.80 -15.26 9.22
CA GLY A 433 -8.85 -16.38 9.15
C GLY A 433 -8.21 -16.57 7.77
N LYS A 434 -8.64 -15.81 6.76
CA LYS A 434 -8.12 -15.87 5.39
C LYS A 434 -7.27 -14.66 5.05
N ILE A 435 -7.77 -13.45 5.32
CA ILE A 435 -7.07 -12.17 5.13
C ILE A 435 -6.54 -11.69 6.48
N ASP A 436 -5.28 -11.25 6.55
CA ASP A 436 -4.68 -10.72 7.77
C ASP A 436 -4.69 -9.19 7.82
N ALA A 437 -4.52 -8.55 6.66
CA ALA A 437 -4.36 -7.10 6.58
C ALA A 437 -4.87 -6.49 5.28
N PHE A 438 -5.28 -5.23 5.38
CA PHE A 438 -5.56 -4.35 4.24
C PHE A 438 -4.61 -3.17 4.25
N SER A 439 -4.30 -2.66 3.06
CA SER A 439 -3.42 -1.51 2.90
C SER A 439 -4.00 -0.48 1.95
N ALA A 440 -3.59 0.77 2.14
CA ALA A 440 -3.71 1.80 1.12
C ALA A 440 -2.61 2.85 1.31
N PRO A 441 -2.31 3.62 0.26
CA PRO A 441 -1.56 4.85 0.41
C PRO A 441 -2.26 5.83 1.36
N LEU A 442 -1.49 6.72 1.97
CA LEU A 442 -2.05 7.93 2.58
C LEU A 442 -2.72 8.79 1.50
N SER A 443 -3.80 9.50 1.83
CA SER A 443 -4.52 10.37 0.90
C SER A 443 -3.56 11.28 0.11
N TYR A 444 -3.59 11.19 -1.22
CA TYR A 444 -2.70 11.95 -2.09
C TYR A 444 -2.92 13.47 -1.97
N GLY A 445 -4.13 13.90 -1.59
CA GLY A 445 -4.46 15.31 -1.40
C GLY A 445 -3.92 15.94 -0.12
N SER A 446 -3.17 15.20 0.72
CA SER A 446 -2.74 15.65 2.05
C SER A 446 -1.28 15.34 2.39
N ARG A 447 -0.45 15.00 1.40
CA ARG A 447 0.92 14.52 1.67
C ARG A 447 1.96 15.61 1.89
N ASN A 448 1.64 16.84 1.55
CA ASN A 448 2.55 17.98 1.70
C ASN A 448 3.03 18.15 3.17
N LEU A 449 4.08 18.96 3.37
CA LEU A 449 4.66 19.20 4.69
C LEU A 449 3.60 19.63 5.74
N ALA A 450 2.73 20.58 5.42
CA ALA A 450 1.59 21.00 6.25
C ALA A 450 0.28 20.24 5.91
N GLY A 451 0.40 19.02 5.42
CA GLY A 451 -0.70 18.14 5.06
C GLY A 451 -1.10 17.21 6.21
N SER A 452 -2.21 16.49 6.05
CA SER A 452 -2.77 15.61 7.09
C SER A 452 -2.44 14.14 6.88
N THR A 453 -2.62 13.32 7.92
CA THR A 453 -2.49 11.85 7.87
C THR A 453 -3.82 11.18 7.53
N ALA A 454 -4.56 11.72 6.56
CA ALA A 454 -5.86 11.22 6.17
C ALA A 454 -5.78 9.87 5.45
N MET A 455 -6.61 8.89 5.82
CA MET A 455 -6.65 7.56 5.22
C MET A 455 -7.54 7.54 3.97
N MET A 456 -7.20 6.71 2.99
CA MET A 456 -8.10 6.40 1.85
C MET A 456 -9.30 5.52 2.25
N SER A 457 -9.25 4.89 3.43
CA SER A 457 -10.19 3.86 3.88
C SER A 457 -10.85 4.18 5.23
N ALA A 458 -11.79 3.32 5.63
CA ALA A 458 -12.42 3.27 6.95
C ALA A 458 -11.51 2.51 7.91
N ALA A 459 -10.28 2.98 8.07
CA ALA A 459 -9.23 2.22 8.74
C ALA A 459 -9.60 1.84 10.18
N GLU A 460 -10.37 2.65 10.90
CA GLU A 460 -10.88 2.28 12.21
C GLU A 460 -11.86 1.10 12.15
N SER A 461 -12.76 1.06 11.17
CA SER A 461 -13.64 -0.11 11.00
C SER A 461 -12.85 -1.38 10.66
N VAL A 462 -11.77 -1.27 9.88
CA VAL A 462 -10.85 -2.39 9.61
C VAL A 462 -10.26 -2.96 10.88
N MET A 463 -9.66 -2.09 11.71
CA MET A 463 -9.03 -2.49 12.97
C MET A 463 -10.03 -3.09 13.96
N ARG A 464 -11.25 -2.56 14.01
CA ARG A 464 -12.31 -3.06 14.89
C ARG A 464 -12.84 -4.43 14.49
N ASN A 465 -12.79 -4.74 13.19
CA ASN A 465 -13.17 -6.04 12.64
C ASN A 465 -12.00 -7.04 12.62
N GLY A 466 -10.90 -6.79 13.36
CA GLY A 466 -9.85 -7.78 13.59
C GLY A 466 -8.80 -7.90 12.48
N TYR A 467 -8.81 -6.99 11.50
CA TYR A 467 -7.81 -6.93 10.44
C TYR A 467 -6.81 -5.82 10.72
N LEU A 468 -5.54 -6.06 10.41
CA LEU A 468 -4.53 -5.00 10.54
C LEU A 468 -4.61 -4.04 9.36
N TRP A 469 -4.61 -2.74 9.62
CA TRP A 469 -4.50 -1.69 8.60
C TRP A 469 -3.04 -1.31 8.38
N PHE A 470 -2.62 -1.20 7.12
CA PHE A 470 -1.29 -0.75 6.72
C PHE A 470 -1.34 0.57 5.94
N ASN A 471 -0.55 1.53 6.39
CA ASN A 471 -0.26 2.72 5.60
C ASN A 471 0.89 2.46 4.64
N GLU A 472 0.64 2.66 3.35
CA GLU A 472 1.70 2.83 2.38
C GLU A 472 2.25 4.25 2.46
N ILE A 473 3.49 4.36 2.95
CA ILE A 473 4.27 5.59 3.02
C ILE A 473 5.22 5.59 1.81
N ASP A 474 4.67 5.92 0.65
CA ASP A 474 5.39 6.03 -0.63
C ASP A 474 5.85 7.49 -0.88
N HIS A 475 6.34 8.18 0.14
CA HIS A 475 6.87 9.53 -0.04
C HIS A 475 8.17 9.52 -0.84
N ARG A 476 8.28 10.47 -1.77
CA ARG A 476 9.56 10.79 -2.39
C ARG A 476 10.37 11.63 -1.41
N THR A 477 11.62 11.24 -1.19
CA THR A 477 12.49 11.89 -0.22
C THR A 477 13.48 12.81 -0.93
N HIS A 478 14.29 13.51 -0.16
CA HIS A 478 15.39 14.35 -0.65
C HIS A 478 16.46 13.62 -1.49
N HIS A 479 16.51 12.30 -1.44
CA HIS A 479 17.46 11.49 -2.20
C HIS A 479 16.99 11.15 -3.63
N GLU A 480 15.77 11.51 -4.00
CA GLU A 480 15.25 11.30 -5.36
C GLU A 480 15.87 12.34 -6.32
N GLU A 481 16.77 11.89 -7.20
CA GLU A 481 17.55 12.76 -8.08
C GLU A 481 16.86 13.11 -9.43
N MET A 482 15.74 12.48 -9.83
CA MET A 482 15.14 12.66 -11.17
C MET A 482 13.59 12.62 -11.24
N TRP A 483 13.00 13.83 -11.26
CA TRP A 483 11.75 14.23 -11.98
C TRP A 483 10.35 13.83 -11.40
N ASP A 484 9.50 14.82 -11.07
CA ASP A 484 8.27 15.26 -11.80
C ASP A 484 7.48 16.33 -11.00
N HIS A 485 6.99 17.35 -11.73
CA HIS A 485 6.17 18.50 -11.32
C HIS A 485 4.71 18.15 -10.96
N ARG A 486 4.44 17.02 -10.32
CA ARG A 486 3.17 16.90 -9.62
C ARG A 486 3.26 17.78 -8.38
N ALA A 487 2.55 18.90 -8.38
CA ALA A 487 2.33 19.75 -7.20
C ALA A 487 1.72 19.00 -5.98
N LEU A 488 1.43 17.70 -6.13
CA LEU A 488 0.91 16.78 -5.10
C LEU A 488 2.00 15.86 -4.49
N PHE A 489 3.20 15.81 -5.07
CA PHE A 489 4.27 14.85 -4.71
C PHE A 489 5.65 15.52 -4.73
N THR A 490 5.75 16.74 -4.21
CA THR A 490 7.00 17.52 -4.21
C THR A 490 8.16 16.68 -3.65
N PRO A 491 9.21 16.39 -4.44
CA PRO A 491 10.43 15.85 -3.87
C PRO A 491 10.96 16.90 -2.91
N TYR A 492 11.06 16.53 -1.63
CA TYR A 492 11.57 17.42 -0.62
C TYR A 492 13.08 17.44 -0.76
N SER A 493 13.65 18.33 -1.57
CA SER A 493 15.12 18.46 -1.65
C SER A 493 15.77 18.77 -0.29
N ASP A 494 14.97 19.14 0.71
CA ASP A 494 15.37 19.33 2.10
C ASP A 494 15.21 18.03 2.94
N PRO A 495 16.32 17.47 3.48
CA PRO A 495 16.29 16.35 4.41
C PRO A 495 15.41 16.61 5.65
N GLY A 496 15.35 17.85 6.14
CA GLY A 496 14.51 18.23 7.28
C GLY A 496 13.02 18.05 6.99
N VAL A 497 12.59 18.37 5.78
CA VAL A 497 11.19 18.18 5.37
C VAL A 497 10.85 16.69 5.20
N THR A 498 11.79 15.90 4.64
CA THR A 498 11.67 14.43 4.59
C THR A 498 11.47 13.87 6.01
N ARG A 499 12.29 14.30 6.97
CA ARG A 499 12.19 13.88 8.37
C ARG A 499 10.81 14.16 8.95
N GLU A 500 10.32 15.39 8.84
CA GLU A 500 9.05 15.79 9.48
C GLU A 500 7.85 15.01 8.95
N ILE A 501 7.83 14.70 7.66
CA ILE A 501 6.73 13.93 7.05
C ILE A 501 6.77 12.46 7.48
N LEU A 502 7.95 11.83 7.44
CA LEU A 502 8.10 10.45 7.89
C LEU A 502 7.80 10.31 9.38
N LEU A 503 8.19 11.30 10.19
CA LEU A 503 7.86 11.38 11.61
C LEU A 503 6.35 11.51 11.81
N ARG A 504 5.70 12.49 11.15
CA ARG A 504 4.24 12.70 11.20
C ARG A 504 3.47 11.41 10.91
N ASP A 505 3.75 10.81 9.76
CA ASP A 505 2.94 9.72 9.23
C ASP A 505 3.16 8.41 9.99
N SER A 506 4.41 8.11 10.33
CA SER A 506 4.73 6.92 11.12
C SER A 506 4.19 7.07 12.55
N ALA A 507 4.38 8.22 13.20
CA ALA A 507 3.90 8.45 14.56
C ALA A 507 2.36 8.43 14.66
N ALA A 508 1.66 9.08 13.72
CA ALA A 508 0.19 9.02 13.67
C ALA A 508 -0.31 7.58 13.44
N GLY A 509 0.35 6.82 12.55
CA GLY A 509 0.09 5.40 12.36
C GLY A 509 0.28 4.59 13.64
N ILE A 510 1.38 4.83 14.36
CA ILE A 510 1.68 4.15 15.63
C ILE A 510 0.59 4.45 16.69
N LEU A 511 0.20 5.72 16.87
CA LEU A 511 -0.84 6.09 17.86
C LEU A 511 -2.19 5.41 17.57
N ARG A 512 -2.57 5.30 16.29
CA ARG A 512 -3.79 4.60 15.86
C ARG A 512 -3.64 3.07 15.91
N GLY A 513 -2.41 2.60 15.91
CA GLY A 513 -2.03 1.19 16.00
C GLY A 513 -1.94 0.47 14.67
N TYR A 514 -1.72 1.23 13.60
CA TYR A 514 -1.56 0.73 12.25
C TYR A 514 -0.16 0.16 12.02
N GLY A 515 -0.08 -0.75 11.05
CA GLY A 515 1.16 -1.07 10.35
C GLY A 515 1.53 0.02 9.35
N ASP A 516 2.79 0.03 8.95
CA ASP A 516 3.24 0.82 7.80
C ASP A 516 4.38 0.13 7.07
N TRP A 517 4.50 0.46 5.79
CA TRP A 517 5.74 0.30 5.06
C TRP A 517 6.21 1.62 4.49
N TRP A 518 7.52 1.83 4.57
CA TRP A 518 8.20 2.85 3.79
C TRP A 518 8.48 2.27 2.41
N MET A 519 7.92 2.88 1.38
CA MET A 519 7.82 2.27 0.07
C MET A 519 8.61 3.02 -0.99
N ASP A 520 9.57 2.32 -1.58
CA ASP A 520 10.22 2.67 -2.83
C ASP A 520 9.60 1.87 -3.99
N LEU A 521 8.47 2.36 -4.49
CA LEU A 521 7.69 1.69 -5.55
C LEU A 521 8.50 1.48 -6.83
N PHE A 522 9.50 2.33 -7.12
CA PHE A 522 10.27 2.27 -8.37
C PHE A 522 11.69 1.74 -8.20
N GLY A 523 12.10 1.35 -6.98
CA GLY A 523 13.47 0.92 -6.71
C GLY A 523 14.51 1.99 -7.04
N ARG A 524 14.16 3.27 -6.86
CA ARG A 524 15.02 4.42 -7.22
C ARG A 524 15.91 4.87 -6.07
N GLY A 525 15.82 4.22 -4.93
CA GLY A 525 16.61 4.51 -3.75
C GLY A 525 16.04 5.62 -2.86
N TRP A 526 14.71 5.76 -2.77
CA TRP A 526 14.11 6.85 -1.97
C TRP A 526 14.50 6.80 -0.50
N TYR A 527 14.91 5.65 0.02
CA TYR A 527 15.29 5.50 1.42
C TYR A 527 16.76 5.09 1.58
N ARG A 528 17.63 5.46 0.62
CA ARG A 528 19.08 5.16 0.64
C ARG A 528 19.93 6.09 1.51
N ASP A 529 19.29 6.98 2.27
CA ASP A 529 19.99 7.75 3.31
C ASP A 529 19.87 7.05 4.66
N ALA A 530 21.01 6.82 5.32
CA ALA A 530 21.02 6.33 6.69
C ALA A 530 20.33 7.29 7.67
N ASP A 531 20.32 8.60 7.39
CA ASP A 531 19.69 9.60 8.25
C ASP A 531 18.16 9.52 8.23
N ILE A 532 17.56 9.08 7.12
CA ILE A 532 16.13 8.78 7.06
C ILE A 532 15.77 7.67 8.05
N TRP A 533 16.60 6.63 8.15
CA TRP A 533 16.35 5.49 9.05
C TRP A 533 16.54 5.84 10.53
N LYS A 534 17.23 6.94 10.87
CA LYS A 534 17.28 7.46 12.25
C LYS A 534 15.87 7.78 12.77
N VAL A 535 14.97 8.29 11.91
CA VAL A 535 13.56 8.56 12.27
C VAL A 535 12.86 7.30 12.76
N ARG A 536 13.10 6.15 12.11
CA ARG A 536 12.56 4.86 12.57
C ARG A 536 13.13 4.49 13.93
N GLY A 537 14.44 4.69 14.12
CA GLY A 537 15.12 4.49 15.40
C GLY A 537 14.51 5.30 16.55
N GLU A 538 14.23 6.58 16.30
CA GLU A 538 13.59 7.49 17.27
C GLU A 538 12.18 7.03 17.68
N LEU A 539 11.45 6.37 16.78
CA LEU A 539 10.09 5.89 17.02
C LEU A 539 10.02 4.52 17.72
N ASN A 540 11.15 3.82 17.91
CA ASN A 540 11.19 2.46 18.48
C ASN A 540 10.52 2.35 19.87
N ALA A 541 10.69 3.37 20.71
CA ALA A 541 10.09 3.40 22.05
C ALA A 541 8.56 3.52 21.96
N LEU A 542 8.06 4.39 21.09
CA LEU A 542 6.63 4.56 20.83
C LEU A 542 6.02 3.28 20.26
N ASP A 543 6.72 2.63 19.34
CA ASP A 543 6.32 1.34 18.77
C ASP A 543 6.24 0.22 19.81
N SER A 544 7.20 0.16 20.73
CA SER A 544 7.21 -0.84 21.80
C SER A 544 6.03 -0.65 22.75
N MET A 545 5.68 0.62 23.05
CA MET A 545 4.46 0.95 23.79
C MET A 545 3.20 0.49 23.04
N LEU A 546 3.13 0.69 21.73
CA LEU A 546 2.01 0.23 20.90
C LEU A 546 1.85 -1.29 20.94
N VAL A 547 2.94 -2.05 20.82
CA VAL A 547 2.89 -3.52 20.87
C VAL A 547 2.35 -4.00 22.21
N ALA A 548 2.67 -3.30 23.31
CA ALA A 548 2.24 -3.64 24.66
C ALA A 548 0.90 -3.02 25.10
N ARG A 549 0.27 -2.16 24.28
CA ARG A 549 -0.94 -1.44 24.70
C ARG A 549 -2.11 -2.38 24.95
N LYS A 550 -2.94 -2.00 25.92
CA LYS A 550 -4.14 -2.76 26.34
C LYS A 550 -5.46 -2.10 25.91
N GLY A 551 -5.41 -0.91 25.33
CA GLY A 551 -6.58 -0.24 24.75
C GLY A 551 -6.46 -0.14 23.23
N ALA A 552 -7.56 -0.34 22.52
CA ALA A 552 -7.65 0.05 21.13
C ALA A 552 -7.69 1.58 21.02
N TYR A 553 -7.28 2.12 19.87
CA TYR A 553 -7.45 3.54 19.56
C TYR A 553 -8.94 3.91 19.63
N ALA A 554 -9.26 4.98 20.35
CA ALA A 554 -10.62 5.30 20.78
C ALA A 554 -10.90 6.81 20.67
N PRO A 555 -10.96 7.37 19.45
CA PRO A 555 -11.21 8.79 19.24
C PRO A 555 -12.64 9.17 19.64
N GLN A 556 -12.87 10.45 19.88
CA GLN A 556 -14.20 10.97 20.25
C GLN A 556 -15.02 11.49 19.06
N ILE A 557 -14.38 11.70 17.91
CA ILE A 557 -15.01 12.16 16.66
C ILE A 557 -14.94 11.05 15.61
N ALA A 558 -16.06 10.77 14.94
CA ALA A 558 -16.15 9.81 13.85
C ALA A 558 -16.57 10.49 12.54
N SER A 559 -15.75 10.33 11.50
CA SER A 559 -16.14 10.55 10.10
C SER A 559 -16.68 9.23 9.55
N VAL A 560 -17.98 9.18 9.25
CA VAL A 560 -18.68 7.96 8.85
C VAL A 560 -19.10 8.06 7.38
N VAL A 561 -18.84 7.00 6.61
CA VAL A 561 -19.31 6.86 5.22
C VAL A 561 -20.12 5.59 5.04
N HIS A 562 -20.93 5.53 3.99
CA HIS A 562 -21.74 4.36 3.67
C HIS A 562 -21.53 3.98 2.21
N GLU A 563 -21.04 2.75 1.98
CA GLU A 563 -20.68 2.24 0.65
C GLU A 563 -21.87 2.29 -0.33
N ASP A 564 -23.06 1.92 0.15
CA ASP A 564 -24.28 1.94 -0.65
C ASP A 564 -24.72 3.35 -1.03
N SER A 565 -24.31 4.38 -0.27
CA SER A 565 -24.56 5.78 -0.65
C SER A 565 -23.78 6.20 -1.90
N PHE A 566 -22.61 5.59 -2.16
CA PHE A 566 -21.87 5.81 -3.41
C PHE A 566 -22.55 5.11 -4.58
N ILE A 567 -23.08 3.91 -4.33
CA ILE A 567 -23.75 3.10 -5.35
C ILE A 567 -25.09 3.75 -5.74
N CYS A 568 -25.88 4.21 -4.78
CA CYS A 568 -27.23 4.73 -5.01
C CYS A 568 -27.27 6.25 -5.26
N GLY A 569 -26.29 7.01 -4.74
CA GLY A 569 -26.29 8.48 -4.78
C GLY A 569 -25.83 9.10 -6.11
N GLY A 570 -25.33 8.30 -7.05
CA GLY A 570 -24.88 8.79 -8.35
C GLY A 570 -23.66 9.73 -8.28
N ARG A 571 -23.51 10.61 -9.28
CA ARG A 571 -22.30 11.47 -9.42
C ARG A 571 -22.27 12.69 -8.51
N ASP A 572 -23.41 13.15 -8.03
CA ASP A 572 -23.51 14.42 -7.31
C ASP A 572 -23.07 14.33 -5.84
N TRP A 573 -23.12 13.12 -5.25
CA TRP A 573 -22.67 12.85 -3.88
C TRP A 573 -21.13 12.94 -3.69
N ARG A 574 -20.38 12.93 -4.80
CA ARG A 574 -18.92 12.71 -4.82
C ARG A 574 -18.10 13.88 -4.29
N ARG A 575 -18.62 15.11 -4.39
CA ARG A 575 -17.86 16.34 -4.07
C ARG A 575 -17.66 16.56 -2.57
N VAL A 576 -18.62 16.13 -1.74
CA VAL A 576 -18.59 16.33 -0.27
C VAL A 576 -17.50 15.49 0.38
N LEU A 577 -17.24 14.29 -0.14
CA LEU A 577 -16.34 13.30 0.45
C LEU A 577 -14.85 13.59 0.20
N LEU A 578 -14.50 14.10 -0.98
CA LEU A 578 -13.13 14.51 -1.31
C LEU A 578 -12.64 15.67 -0.42
N THR A 579 -13.55 16.56 -0.01
CA THR A 579 -13.24 17.71 0.86
C THR A 579 -13.24 17.40 2.36
N ASN A 580 -13.73 16.22 2.76
CA ASN A 580 -14.14 15.94 4.13
C ASN A 580 -12.98 15.80 5.12
N ARG A 581 -11.84 15.26 4.69
CA ARG A 581 -10.80 14.78 5.63
C ARG A 581 -9.93 15.87 6.23
N ARG A 582 -9.75 17.01 5.54
CA ARG A 582 -8.87 18.09 6.01
C ARG A 582 -9.42 18.78 7.25
N GLY A 583 -10.71 19.09 7.28
CA GLY A 583 -11.35 19.75 8.42
C GLY A 583 -11.22 18.94 9.70
N PHE A 584 -11.46 17.62 9.62
CA PHE A 584 -11.29 16.72 10.77
C PHE A 584 -9.87 16.71 11.30
N ALA A 585 -8.86 16.58 10.42
CA ALA A 585 -7.47 16.53 10.85
C ALA A 585 -7.03 17.81 11.57
N THR A 586 -7.63 18.95 11.22
CA THR A 586 -7.23 20.28 11.71
C THR A 586 -8.22 20.91 12.68
N CYS A 587 -9.21 20.17 13.19
CA CYS A 587 -10.23 20.72 14.10
C CYS A 587 -9.72 20.94 15.53
N GLY A 588 -8.49 20.52 15.84
CA GLY A 588 -7.89 20.60 17.17
C GLY A 588 -8.12 19.38 18.04
N ALA A 589 -8.81 18.35 17.56
CA ALA A 589 -8.99 17.06 18.21
C ALA A 589 -8.65 15.91 17.26
N ASP A 590 -8.52 14.70 17.82
CA ASP A 590 -8.35 13.48 17.05
C ASP A 590 -9.70 12.98 16.50
N TYR A 591 -9.63 12.11 15.47
CA TYR A 591 -10.81 11.53 14.85
C TYR A 591 -10.50 10.13 14.29
N GLY A 592 -11.57 9.40 13.92
CA GLY A 592 -11.49 8.14 13.17
C GLY A 592 -12.40 8.12 11.94
N GLN A 593 -12.11 7.21 11.01
CA GLN A 593 -12.82 7.00 9.74
C GLN A 593 -13.51 5.62 9.75
N TYR A 594 -14.84 5.61 9.63
CA TYR A 594 -15.67 4.42 9.87
C TYR A 594 -16.63 4.14 8.71
N LEU A 595 -16.98 2.87 8.53
CA LEU A 595 -18.15 2.47 7.75
C LEU A 595 -19.41 2.55 8.61
N LEU A 596 -20.51 3.01 8.02
CA LEU A 596 -21.81 3.06 8.67
C LEU A 596 -22.26 1.66 9.13
N SER A 597 -22.03 0.63 8.31
CA SER A 597 -22.37 -0.75 8.65
C SER A 597 -21.72 -1.20 9.97
N ASP A 598 -20.43 -0.94 10.14
CA ASP A 598 -19.70 -1.23 11.38
C ASP A 598 -20.21 -0.39 12.56
N VAL A 599 -20.52 0.89 12.36
CA VAL A 599 -21.11 1.76 13.39
C VAL A 599 -22.49 1.27 13.84
N LEU A 600 -23.32 0.75 12.92
CA LEU A 600 -24.65 0.25 13.23
C LEU A 600 -24.61 -1.11 13.94
N GLU A 601 -23.69 -2.00 13.55
CA GLU A 601 -23.54 -3.31 14.20
C GLU A 601 -22.83 -3.20 15.54
N ASN A 602 -21.75 -2.41 15.58
CA ASN A 602 -20.92 -2.20 16.76
C ASN A 602 -20.68 -0.69 16.92
N PRO A 603 -21.53 0.06 17.65
CA PRO A 603 -21.30 1.48 17.84
C PRO A 603 -20.04 1.73 18.68
N PRO A 604 -19.08 2.58 18.23
CA PRO A 604 -17.91 2.89 19.03
C PRO A 604 -18.30 3.70 20.28
N ALA A 605 -18.02 3.15 21.46
CA ALA A 605 -18.44 3.72 22.74
C ALA A 605 -17.74 5.05 23.07
N SER A 606 -16.50 5.25 22.59
CA SER A 606 -15.73 6.48 22.84
C SER A 606 -16.24 7.69 22.04
N VAL A 607 -16.90 7.45 20.92
CA VAL A 607 -17.32 8.50 19.99
C VAL A 607 -18.52 9.24 20.55
N LYS A 608 -18.40 10.55 20.65
CA LYS A 608 -19.47 11.48 21.08
C LYS A 608 -19.98 12.36 19.95
N LEU A 609 -19.28 12.40 18.82
CA LEU A 609 -19.66 13.21 17.65
C LEU A 609 -19.54 12.38 16.37
N PHE A 610 -20.68 12.08 15.77
CA PHE A 610 -20.79 11.32 14.53
C PHE A 610 -21.10 12.26 13.36
N TYR A 611 -20.19 12.36 12.40
CA TYR A 611 -20.44 13.02 11.12
C TYR A 611 -20.81 11.98 10.07
N LEU A 612 -22.08 11.94 9.70
CA LEU A 612 -22.66 10.97 8.79
C LEU A 612 -22.61 11.50 7.35
N THR A 613 -21.53 11.16 6.64
CA THR A 613 -21.35 11.53 5.23
C THR A 613 -21.98 10.48 4.33
N ILE A 614 -23.30 10.35 4.48
CA ILE A 614 -24.14 9.31 3.87
C ILE A 614 -25.30 9.93 3.09
N ALA A 615 -25.75 9.28 2.03
CA ALA A 615 -26.86 9.75 1.22
C ALA A 615 -28.15 9.81 2.05
N ASN A 616 -29.04 10.76 1.72
CA ASN A 616 -30.26 10.99 2.48
C ASN A 616 -31.26 9.83 2.32
N ASP A 617 -31.33 9.27 1.11
CA ASP A 617 -32.17 8.13 0.75
C ASP A 617 -31.43 6.81 1.04
N LEU A 618 -31.47 6.41 2.31
CA LEU A 618 -30.94 5.12 2.77
C LEU A 618 -32.00 4.03 2.61
N ALA A 619 -31.54 2.79 2.45
CA ALA A 619 -32.42 1.64 2.53
C ALA A 619 -33.23 1.68 3.85
N PRO A 620 -34.53 1.32 3.84
CA PRO A 620 -35.40 1.48 5.01
C PRO A 620 -34.86 0.78 6.28
N ASP A 621 -34.26 -0.39 6.14
CA ASP A 621 -33.69 -1.14 7.26
C ASP A 621 -32.44 -0.44 7.85
N VAL A 622 -31.61 0.16 7.01
CA VAL A 622 -30.46 0.98 7.43
C VAL A 622 -30.94 2.23 8.18
N ARG A 623 -31.99 2.89 7.68
CA ARG A 623 -32.60 4.06 8.35
C ARG A 623 -33.14 3.70 9.74
N VAL A 624 -33.88 2.59 9.85
CA VAL A 624 -34.41 2.09 11.13
C VAL A 624 -33.29 1.81 12.13
N LYS A 625 -32.20 1.15 11.70
CA LYS A 625 -31.04 0.90 12.56
C LYS A 625 -30.35 2.19 13.00
N LEU A 626 -30.22 3.18 12.11
CA LEU A 626 -29.63 4.46 12.43
C LEU A 626 -30.48 5.25 13.44
N ASP A 627 -31.79 5.28 13.26
CA ASP A 627 -32.70 5.95 14.20
C ASP A 627 -32.69 5.27 15.57
N ALA A 628 -32.63 3.94 15.61
CA ALA A 628 -32.46 3.17 16.84
C ALA A 628 -31.12 3.49 17.54
N LEU A 629 -30.02 3.59 16.78
CA LEU A 629 -28.72 3.99 17.30
C LEU A 629 -28.77 5.40 17.92
N LYS A 630 -29.35 6.37 17.21
CA LYS A 630 -29.50 7.75 17.68
C LYS A 630 -30.34 7.82 18.96
N ALA A 631 -31.41 7.04 19.04
CA ALA A 631 -32.24 6.95 20.24
C ALA A 631 -31.50 6.30 21.44
N ALA A 632 -30.60 5.35 21.17
CA ALA A 632 -29.80 4.66 22.20
C ALA A 632 -28.59 5.48 22.68
N ARG A 633 -28.05 6.38 21.85
CA ARG A 633 -26.84 7.17 22.11
C ARG A 633 -27.16 8.63 22.41
N LEU A 634 -27.95 8.88 23.45
CA LEU A 634 -28.27 10.23 23.94
C LEU A 634 -27.04 11.00 24.45
N ASP A 635 -25.93 10.30 24.68
CA ASP A 635 -24.62 10.83 25.04
C ASP A 635 -23.80 11.35 23.84
N ALA A 636 -24.32 11.18 22.60
CA ALA A 636 -23.63 11.54 21.38
C ALA A 636 -24.46 12.47 20.47
N VAL A 637 -23.75 13.30 19.71
CA VAL A 637 -24.31 14.20 18.70
C VAL A 637 -24.13 13.56 17.31
N PHE A 638 -25.19 13.59 16.50
CA PHE A 638 -25.18 13.10 15.13
C PHE A 638 -25.41 14.26 14.16
N VAL A 639 -24.47 14.45 13.23
CA VAL A 639 -24.56 15.43 12.15
C VAL A 639 -24.88 14.68 10.85
N GLU A 640 -26.09 14.89 10.35
CA GLU A 640 -26.60 14.36 9.07
C GLU A 640 -26.66 15.45 8.01
N ASN A 641 -26.85 15.06 6.74
CA ASN A 641 -26.94 15.99 5.60
C ASN A 641 -25.71 16.92 5.48
N VAL A 642 -24.53 16.36 5.76
CA VAL A 642 -23.26 17.09 5.86
C VAL A 642 -22.99 17.89 4.58
N THR A 643 -22.82 19.20 4.72
CA THR A 643 -22.43 20.12 3.64
C THR A 643 -20.94 20.46 3.72
N PRO A 644 -20.33 21.01 2.66
CA PRO A 644 -18.95 21.51 2.73
C PRO A 644 -18.68 22.53 3.85
N GLN A 645 -19.69 23.27 4.30
CA GLN A 645 -19.58 24.24 5.38
C GLN A 645 -19.52 23.57 6.77
N ASP A 646 -20.15 22.41 6.92
CA ASP A 646 -20.18 21.67 8.20
C ASP A 646 -18.85 20.97 8.52
N ILE A 647 -17.99 20.80 7.50
CA ILE A 647 -16.74 20.04 7.54
C ILE A 647 -15.49 20.93 7.47
N THR A 648 -15.65 22.23 7.76
CA THR A 648 -14.50 23.09 8.05
C THR A 648 -13.95 22.77 9.44
N ALA A 649 -12.68 23.11 9.68
CA ALA A 649 -12.05 22.89 10.97
C ALA A 649 -12.82 23.59 12.10
N GLU A 650 -13.29 24.81 11.84
CA GLU A 650 -14.04 25.65 12.77
C GLU A 650 -15.42 25.08 13.09
N ALA A 651 -16.15 24.60 12.07
CA ALA A 651 -17.46 24.01 12.26
C ALA A 651 -17.38 22.71 13.07
N ILE A 652 -16.43 21.83 12.75
CA ILE A 652 -16.18 20.59 13.49
C ILE A 652 -15.78 20.90 14.94
N ALA A 653 -14.87 21.87 15.15
CA ALA A 653 -14.45 22.28 16.48
C ALA A 653 -15.60 22.84 17.32
N ALA A 654 -16.52 23.60 16.72
CA ALA A 654 -17.71 24.10 17.40
C ALA A 654 -18.61 22.94 17.87
N ARG A 655 -18.89 21.98 16.99
CA ARG A 655 -19.68 20.78 17.33
C ARG A 655 -18.97 19.89 18.37
N ALA A 656 -17.65 19.78 18.28
CA ALA A 656 -16.86 19.05 19.27
C ALA A 656 -17.00 19.67 20.67
N LYS A 657 -16.95 21.00 20.79
CA LYS A 657 -17.18 21.70 22.06
C LYS A 657 -18.60 21.48 22.59
N GLU A 658 -19.62 21.53 21.73
CA GLU A 658 -21.01 21.22 22.10
C GLU A 658 -21.15 19.79 22.66
N ALA A 659 -20.41 18.84 22.07
CA ALA A 659 -20.36 17.45 22.51
C ALA A 659 -19.42 17.19 23.71
N GLY A 660 -18.83 18.25 24.31
CA GLY A 660 -17.91 18.13 25.44
C GLY A 660 -16.60 17.38 25.10
N ILE A 661 -16.14 17.50 23.86
CA ILE A 661 -14.88 16.93 23.38
C ILE A 661 -13.76 17.97 23.61
N HIS A 662 -12.63 17.49 24.11
CA HIS A 662 -11.46 18.32 24.37
C HIS A 662 -10.77 18.72 23.06
N LEU A 663 -10.41 19.99 22.92
CA LEU A 663 -9.59 20.47 21.80
C LEU A 663 -8.19 20.79 22.32
N PHE A 664 -7.18 20.14 21.74
CA PHE A 664 -5.77 20.36 22.05
C PHE A 664 -5.23 21.65 21.44
N THR A 665 -5.74 22.08 20.29
CA THR A 665 -5.32 23.31 19.63
C THR A 665 -6.51 24.08 19.09
N ALA A 666 -6.31 25.36 18.76
CA ALA A 666 -7.28 26.10 17.98
C ALA A 666 -7.50 25.43 16.59
N PRO A 667 -8.73 25.45 16.05
CA PRO A 667 -9.00 24.90 14.72
C PRO A 667 -8.12 25.60 13.66
N GLY A 668 -7.72 24.86 12.63
CA GLY A 668 -6.89 25.35 11.54
C GLY A 668 -5.44 25.67 11.90
N SER A 669 -4.99 25.35 13.12
CA SER A 669 -3.63 25.68 13.59
C SER A 669 -2.65 24.50 13.51
N ALA A 670 -3.13 23.27 13.75
CA ALA A 670 -2.32 22.07 13.75
C ALA A 670 -3.12 20.83 13.32
N ASN A 671 -2.42 19.81 12.83
CA ASN A 671 -2.94 18.45 12.83
C ASN A 671 -2.78 17.85 14.23
N VAL A 672 -3.80 17.12 14.70
CA VAL A 672 -3.80 16.49 16.03
C VAL A 672 -4.12 15.00 15.94
N CYS A 673 -3.35 14.17 16.66
CA CYS A 673 -3.66 12.77 16.90
C CYS A 673 -3.28 12.41 18.34
N SER A 674 -4.17 11.76 19.08
CA SER A 674 -3.93 11.45 20.49
C SER A 674 -4.30 10.02 20.86
N ALA A 675 -3.41 9.35 21.58
CA ALA A 675 -3.67 8.02 22.13
C ALA A 675 -2.75 7.78 23.34
N GLU A 676 -3.18 6.97 24.31
CA GLU A 676 -2.32 6.52 25.42
C GLU A 676 -1.66 7.68 26.21
N GLY A 677 -2.36 8.81 26.35
CA GLY A 677 -1.81 10.00 27.02
C GLY A 677 -0.72 10.73 26.24
N ILE A 678 -0.53 10.38 24.96
CA ILE A 678 0.35 11.05 24.01
C ILE A 678 -0.47 11.90 23.06
N VAL A 679 -0.01 13.11 22.79
CA VAL A 679 -0.60 14.03 21.81
C VAL A 679 0.46 14.35 20.77
N LEU A 680 0.20 13.96 19.53
CA LEU A 680 0.95 14.41 18.36
C LEU A 680 0.35 15.73 17.88
N VAL A 681 1.21 16.72 17.68
CA VAL A 681 0.87 18.03 17.14
C VAL A 681 1.80 18.31 15.97
N GLN A 682 1.23 18.60 14.80
CA GLN A 682 1.97 19.11 13.66
C GLN A 682 1.47 20.51 13.29
N ALA A 683 2.35 21.51 13.31
CA ALA A 683 1.97 22.88 12.99
C ALA A 683 1.69 23.09 11.50
N LEU A 684 0.65 23.87 11.18
CA LEU A 684 0.29 24.19 9.78
C LEU A 684 0.92 25.49 9.27
N LYS A 685 1.57 26.26 10.16
CA LYS A 685 2.24 27.54 9.88
C LYS A 685 3.32 27.80 10.91
N ASP A 686 4.24 28.72 10.60
CA ASP A 686 5.23 29.19 11.57
C ASP A 686 4.58 30.00 12.69
N GLY A 687 5.19 29.94 13.88
CA GLY A 687 4.88 30.82 14.99
C GLY A 687 4.55 30.08 16.29
N PRO A 688 4.15 30.83 17.33
CA PRO A 688 3.74 30.24 18.59
C PRO A 688 2.42 29.47 18.41
N LEU A 689 2.38 28.25 18.95
CA LEU A 689 1.19 27.42 19.02
C LEU A 689 0.84 27.15 20.49
N GLU A 690 -0.39 27.50 20.88
CA GLU A 690 -0.95 27.07 22.17
C GLU A 690 -1.45 25.64 22.06
N ILE A 691 -1.02 24.79 22.99
CA ILE A 691 -1.47 23.42 23.17
C ILE A 691 -2.13 23.30 24.54
N ASP A 692 -3.38 22.87 24.56
CA ASP A 692 -4.18 22.60 25.74
C ASP A 692 -4.19 21.10 26.03
N PHE A 693 -3.56 20.69 27.13
CA PHE A 693 -3.52 19.33 27.64
C PHE A 693 -4.69 18.99 28.59
N GLY A 694 -5.61 19.93 28.80
CA GLY A 694 -6.90 19.77 29.49
C GLY A 694 -6.85 19.73 31.02
N SER A 695 -5.69 19.48 31.64
CA SER A 695 -5.53 19.45 33.09
C SER A 695 -4.09 19.70 33.54
N PHE A 696 -3.90 20.06 34.80
CA PHE A 696 -2.57 20.14 35.41
C PHE A 696 -1.84 18.79 35.37
N GLY A 697 -0.52 18.85 35.16
CA GLY A 697 0.36 17.69 35.14
C GLY A 697 1.67 17.99 34.41
N VAL A 698 2.69 17.16 34.66
CA VAL A 698 3.97 17.27 33.97
C VAL A 698 3.82 16.74 32.54
N VAL A 699 4.15 17.60 31.58
CA VAL A 699 4.21 17.25 30.16
C VAL A 699 5.65 17.24 29.71
N LYS A 700 6.03 16.20 28.96
CA LYS A 700 7.35 16.06 28.36
C LYS A 700 7.23 15.78 26.86
N ASP A 701 8.22 16.24 26.11
CA ASP A 701 8.42 15.83 24.73
C ASP A 701 8.84 14.35 24.69
N VAL A 702 8.14 13.54 23.89
CA VAL A 702 8.36 12.08 23.82
C VAL A 702 9.72 11.76 23.20
N MET A 703 10.20 12.59 22.28
CA MET A 703 11.36 12.29 21.45
C MET A 703 12.67 12.53 22.21
N ASN A 704 12.73 13.59 23.03
CA ASN A 704 13.95 13.98 23.75
C ASN A 704 13.78 14.03 25.28
N GLY A 705 12.57 13.79 25.81
CA GLY A 705 12.30 13.79 27.24
C GLY A 705 12.30 15.17 27.90
N ALA A 706 12.45 16.25 27.13
CA ALA A 706 12.50 17.61 27.64
C ALA A 706 11.20 17.98 28.35
N PHE A 707 11.33 18.68 29.48
CA PHE A 707 10.19 19.26 30.18
C PHE A 707 9.55 20.34 29.31
N VAL A 708 8.22 20.28 29.17
CA VAL A 708 7.43 21.24 28.39
C VAL A 708 6.69 22.19 29.32
N CYS A 709 5.85 21.65 30.21
CA CYS A 709 5.13 22.44 31.20
C CYS A 709 4.69 21.56 32.39
N ASN A 710 4.23 22.23 33.45
CA ASN A 710 3.53 21.61 34.58
C ASN A 710 2.18 22.32 34.76
N GLY A 711 1.30 22.18 33.78
CA GLY A 711 0.05 22.93 33.70
C GLY A 711 -0.82 22.47 32.55
N PRO A 712 -2.06 22.97 32.47
CA PRO A 712 -3.01 22.55 31.44
C PRO A 712 -2.64 23.05 30.04
N LYS A 713 -1.79 24.07 29.91
CA LYS A 713 -1.46 24.68 28.62
C LYS A 713 0.03 24.94 28.46
N ALA A 714 0.50 24.94 27.22
CA ALA A 714 1.83 25.42 26.85
C ALA A 714 1.75 26.22 25.55
N VAL A 715 2.54 27.28 25.44
CA VAL A 715 2.75 28.02 24.18
C VAL A 715 4.17 27.76 23.74
N LEU A 716 4.34 27.13 22.58
CA LEU A 716 5.64 26.71 22.07
C LEU A 716 5.89 27.28 20.68
N PRO A 717 7.14 27.64 20.34
CA PRO A 717 7.48 27.98 18.97
C PRO A 717 7.43 26.70 18.11
N PHE A 718 6.82 26.82 16.94
CA PHE A 718 6.81 25.80 15.90
C PHE A 718 7.20 26.39 14.55
N ARG A 719 7.83 25.57 13.71
CA ARG A 719 7.92 25.80 12.27
C ARG A 719 6.78 25.09 11.54
N MET A 720 6.39 25.59 10.39
CA MET A 720 5.42 24.94 9.52
C MET A 720 5.86 23.50 9.22
N GLY A 721 4.98 22.55 9.52
CA GLY A 721 5.21 21.12 9.32
C GLY A 721 5.97 20.40 10.43
N GLU A 722 6.54 21.13 11.39
CA GLU A 722 7.22 20.55 12.54
C GLU A 722 6.25 19.68 13.36
N THR A 723 6.64 18.42 13.57
CA THR A 723 5.87 17.43 14.31
C THR A 723 6.51 17.19 15.67
N ARG A 724 5.71 17.34 16.73
CA ARG A 724 6.12 17.06 18.10
C ARG A 724 5.13 16.16 18.79
N LEU A 725 5.64 15.28 19.64
CA LEU A 725 4.85 14.36 20.45
C LEU A 725 5.01 14.71 21.91
N PHE A 726 3.90 14.84 22.63
CA PHE A 726 3.88 15.22 24.02
C PHE A 726 3.22 14.13 24.85
N ARG A 727 3.90 13.67 25.89
CA ARG A 727 3.34 12.72 26.86
C ARG A 727 3.05 13.43 28.16
N ARG A 728 1.82 13.28 28.63
CA ARG A 728 1.44 13.67 29.98
C ARG A 728 1.79 12.54 30.94
N ALA A 729 2.52 12.84 32.00
CA ALA A 729 2.64 11.92 33.12
C ALA A 729 1.27 11.88 33.82
N TRP A 730 0.54 10.78 33.66
CA TRP A 730 -0.64 10.56 34.50
C TRP A 730 -0.18 10.34 35.94
N PRO A 731 -0.90 10.86 36.95
CA PRO A 731 -0.62 10.50 38.32
C PRO A 731 -0.73 8.98 38.44
N PHE A 732 0.33 8.36 38.94
CA PHE A 732 0.38 6.94 39.26
C PHE A 732 -0.68 6.56 40.28
#